data_AF-A0A5J9SJK5-F1
#
_entry.id   AF-A0A5J9SJK5-F1
#
_cell.length_a   1.000
_cell.length_b   1.000
_cell.length_c   1.000
_cell.angle_alpha   90.00
_cell.angle_beta   90.00
_cell.angle_gamma   90.00
#
_symmetry.space_group_name_H-M   'P 1'
#
loop_
_entity.id
_entity.type
_entity.pdbx_description
1 polymer ?
#
loop_
_entity_poly.entity_id
_entity_poly.type
_entity_poly.pdbx_seq_one_letter_code
_entity_poly.pdbx_strand_id
1 'polypeptide(L)'
;MSKITAVEVCHAMDCEKSIRNICVIGDPGHGKSTLADLLLSFVGTPKVMSGDFVADNGADEADGVTTNRSSFTFLCYDYESTKKSQSVEKKYCINLFDSPGRVDLSTETLSSLHISDGAVAVVDCMKGVSLDTEYDKRNTGSPTCKRGFVQFCFEPIKQVYTICMKGRKTELCSILQKLGLTLEEDEKVLVGEALLECVMKKWLPAGDLITMMVHKLPPAAKAQKYRVKNLYDGPLDDAYATAVRNCDPDGPLMLYISNFIPSPKKDSLFAFGRVFSGRVISGMKVRIMGPNYIHGQDKDLTINSVRGTLVLTGKKVEAVDFVRCGTNVVVDGLDQIIKGHATLTNEKEIDAYPIKPPMRFTESPILPIVVKSKELVLDEGNTAVEVSTLQQEIAAKLAFFEQDFVKSVRLLTKSIEAEPARAQLYSDRAMVFNEMGKYAEAIADGNRALELDNTLCNAYYQIAFSYVKQQEYKRASTVLKSGLKFVTGDFRYINLMNECEELLAKKLPMSHQQINDTSCTLKHKEAIECSQNQSPSVYVLYDTLMTKLHRPRAEKDMENPDRYHAIIKAFNSSGLLDRCMLCTEAVSLDRQYAIFVHDEEYVRFIESLTVKMHEAKKLPNYLKYGGDEIVCSVRTAEGVFLAAGAVVQACQAVATGVCKSAFAIVRPPGHHAMRAKASGYCFLNNNAIGARYLQRVHNFSKILVVDFDVHHGDGTQEIFYDDNTVLFCSLHRHGLFPITKENKPVETKTADYIGGPNALGYNINLDLVCELRDEDVLAVFDYLFLPLAEQFKPDFVLVSAGYDAAEGDLMGGSKLKNILHGNIVLSLEGGYNNEALSKSCVASLKGLLGDELMEPVPYKYEMANEETWKAIKKAHSQLRGFWPIFQEEIQLPPDQT
;
A
#
# COMPACT_ATOMS: atom_id res chain seq x y z
N MET A 1 -37.65 22.62 -8.93
CA MET A 1 -36.74 22.29 -10.04
C MET A 1 -37.38 21.17 -10.84
N SER A 2 -37.49 21.34 -12.16
CA SER A 2 -38.14 20.40 -13.09
C SER A 2 -37.38 19.07 -13.15
N LYS A 3 -38.12 17.96 -13.29
CA LYS A 3 -37.52 16.63 -13.54
C LYS A 3 -36.85 16.65 -14.91
N ILE A 4 -35.55 16.38 -14.97
CA ILE A 4 -34.82 16.21 -16.24
C ILE A 4 -35.48 15.07 -17.03
N THR A 5 -35.81 15.33 -18.29
CA THR A 5 -36.44 14.38 -19.21
C THR A 5 -35.41 13.83 -20.21
N ALA A 6 -35.62 12.62 -20.75
CA ALA A 6 -34.84 12.07 -21.87
C ALA A 6 -34.63 13.08 -23.02
N VAL A 7 -35.64 13.91 -23.29
CA VAL A 7 -35.59 14.94 -24.34
C VAL A 7 -34.56 16.03 -24.03
N GLU A 8 -34.47 16.46 -22.78
CA GLU A 8 -33.48 17.46 -22.36
C GLU A 8 -32.06 16.88 -22.38
N VAL A 9 -31.91 15.60 -22.04
CA VAL A 9 -30.62 14.89 -22.16
C VAL A 9 -30.20 14.79 -23.62
N CYS A 10 -31.11 14.42 -24.54
CA CYS A 10 -30.84 14.39 -25.97
C CYS A 10 -30.47 15.79 -26.52
N HIS A 11 -31.15 16.85 -26.07
CA HIS A 11 -30.82 18.21 -26.50
C HIS A 11 -29.45 18.68 -25.97
N ALA A 12 -29.08 18.30 -24.75
CA ALA A 12 -27.76 18.58 -24.21
C ALA A 12 -26.64 17.82 -24.95
N MET A 13 -26.96 16.64 -25.52
CA MET A 13 -26.07 15.87 -26.39
C MET A 13 -25.85 16.51 -27.78
N ASP A 14 -26.74 17.39 -28.25
CA ASP A 14 -26.59 18.05 -29.56
C ASP A 14 -25.43 19.06 -29.60
N CYS A 15 -24.94 19.52 -28.43
CA CYS A 15 -23.81 20.43 -28.35
C CYS A 15 -22.54 19.68 -27.94
N GLU A 16 -21.69 19.34 -28.91
CA GLU A 16 -20.40 18.64 -28.69
C GLU A 16 -19.48 19.34 -27.66
N LYS A 17 -19.58 20.67 -27.55
CA LYS A 17 -18.78 21.48 -26.60
C LYS A 17 -19.28 21.38 -25.15
N SER A 18 -20.50 20.87 -24.96
CA SER A 18 -21.19 20.78 -23.68
C SER A 18 -21.04 19.41 -23.00
N ILE A 19 -20.52 18.39 -23.69
CA ILE A 19 -20.38 17.04 -23.12
C ILE A 19 -19.10 16.92 -22.29
N ARG A 20 -19.19 16.30 -21.11
CA ARG A 20 -18.06 15.91 -20.25
C ARG A 20 -18.21 14.48 -19.79
N ASN A 21 -17.21 13.63 -20.01
CA ASN A 21 -17.14 12.29 -19.44
C ASN A 21 -16.12 12.30 -18.29
N ILE A 22 -16.57 12.09 -17.04
CA ILE A 22 -15.77 12.32 -15.84
C ILE A 22 -15.82 11.12 -14.91
N CYS A 23 -14.66 10.55 -14.61
CA CYS A 23 -14.50 9.49 -13.62
C CYS A 23 -14.14 10.06 -12.24
N VAL A 24 -14.78 9.62 -11.17
CA VAL A 24 -14.41 9.93 -9.78
C VAL A 24 -13.55 8.79 -9.25
N ILE A 25 -12.31 9.10 -8.86
CA ILE A 25 -11.30 8.11 -8.41
C ILE A 25 -10.76 8.46 -7.03
N GLY A 26 -10.19 7.48 -6.33
CA GLY A 26 -9.66 7.64 -4.98
C GLY A 26 -9.83 6.39 -4.11
N ASP A 27 -9.17 6.37 -2.95
CA ASP A 27 -9.06 5.19 -2.10
C ASP A 27 -10.36 4.81 -1.35
N PRO A 28 -10.45 3.61 -0.75
CA PRO A 28 -11.61 3.19 0.03
C PRO A 28 -11.89 4.16 1.19
N GLY A 29 -13.13 4.61 1.28
CA GLY A 29 -13.54 5.54 2.32
C GLY A 29 -12.98 6.96 2.18
N HIS A 30 -12.55 7.40 0.98
CA HIS A 30 -12.24 8.81 0.70
C HIS A 30 -13.50 9.66 0.41
N GLY A 31 -14.69 9.06 0.34
CA GLY A 31 -15.95 9.77 0.10
C GLY A 31 -16.30 10.00 -1.38
N LYS A 32 -15.85 9.12 -2.29
CA LYS A 32 -16.17 9.18 -3.74
C LYS A 32 -17.68 9.14 -4.02
N SER A 33 -18.37 8.11 -3.52
CA SER A 33 -19.82 7.95 -3.70
C SER A 33 -20.59 9.06 -3.00
N THR A 34 -20.12 9.52 -1.83
CA THR A 34 -20.66 10.70 -1.15
C THR A 34 -20.55 11.96 -2.00
N LEU A 35 -19.44 12.15 -2.73
CA LEU A 35 -19.28 13.24 -3.66
C LEU A 35 -20.25 13.12 -4.85
N ALA A 36 -20.37 11.93 -5.44
CA ALA A 36 -21.30 11.69 -6.54
C ALA A 36 -22.76 11.98 -6.14
N ASP A 37 -23.18 11.54 -4.95
CA ASP A 37 -24.51 11.81 -4.40
C ASP A 37 -24.73 13.30 -4.08
N LEU A 38 -23.70 13.99 -3.59
CA LEU A 38 -23.78 15.44 -3.38
C LEU A 38 -24.03 16.17 -4.71
N LEU A 39 -23.33 15.79 -5.78
CA LEU A 39 -23.52 16.36 -7.11
C LEU A 39 -24.93 16.06 -7.66
N LEU A 40 -25.42 14.83 -7.46
CA LEU A 40 -26.78 14.43 -7.85
C LEU A 40 -27.86 15.24 -7.12
N SER A 41 -27.69 15.43 -5.81
CA SER A 41 -28.63 16.21 -5.00
C SER A 41 -28.78 17.66 -5.47
N PHE A 42 -27.71 18.23 -6.05
CA PHE A 42 -27.71 19.59 -6.57
C PHE A 42 -28.48 19.73 -7.89
N VAL A 43 -28.53 18.68 -8.71
CA VAL A 43 -29.12 18.67 -10.06
C VAL A 43 -30.61 18.24 -10.03
N GLY A 44 -31.17 17.93 -8.86
CA GLY A 44 -32.61 17.76 -8.65
C GLY A 44 -33.12 16.32 -8.69
N THR A 45 -32.25 15.30 -8.58
CA THR A 45 -32.68 13.94 -8.24
C THR A 45 -33.08 13.86 -6.76
N PRO A 46 -34.12 13.09 -6.38
CA PRO A 46 -34.68 13.12 -5.03
C PRO A 46 -33.65 12.79 -3.95
N LYS A 47 -33.77 13.49 -2.80
CA LYS A 47 -33.01 13.26 -1.56
C LYS A 47 -33.03 11.78 -1.19
N VAL A 48 -31.86 11.22 -0.92
CA VAL A 48 -31.78 9.92 -0.26
C VAL A 48 -31.63 10.10 1.24
N MET A 49 -32.36 9.30 2.01
CA MET A 49 -32.25 9.26 3.45
C MET A 49 -30.97 8.49 3.83
N SER A 50 -30.39 8.84 4.98
CA SER A 50 -29.13 8.27 5.49
C SER A 50 -29.06 6.74 5.32
N GLY A 51 -28.06 6.26 4.58
CA GLY A 51 -27.75 4.83 4.42
C GLY A 51 -27.97 4.27 3.01
N ASP A 52 -28.76 4.94 2.17
CA ASP A 52 -28.94 4.55 0.77
C ASP A 52 -28.11 5.50 -0.12
N PHE A 53 -27.31 4.98 -1.06
CA PHE A 53 -26.61 5.81 -2.05
C PHE A 53 -27.41 5.78 -3.38
N VAL A 54 -27.55 6.93 -4.08
CA VAL A 54 -28.32 7.01 -5.35
C VAL A 54 -27.56 6.33 -6.47
N ALA A 55 -26.24 6.44 -6.44
CA ALA A 55 -25.34 5.83 -7.40
C ALA A 55 -25.34 4.29 -7.29
N ASP A 56 -25.80 3.73 -6.18
CA ASP A 56 -25.74 2.29 -5.91
C ASP A 56 -26.97 1.57 -6.48
N ASN A 57 -26.73 0.73 -7.48
CA ASN A 57 -27.75 0.03 -8.27
C ASN A 57 -27.81 -1.49 -7.97
N GLY A 58 -27.03 -2.01 -7.03
CA GLY A 58 -27.03 -3.43 -6.63
C GLY A 58 -28.00 -3.77 -5.50
N ALA A 59 -28.62 -4.95 -5.54
CA ALA A 59 -29.49 -5.46 -4.48
C ALA A 59 -28.73 -6.05 -3.27
N ASP A 60 -27.42 -6.30 -3.41
CA ASP A 60 -26.54 -6.88 -2.38
C ASP A 60 -25.82 -5.80 -1.53
N GLU A 61 -26.17 -4.52 -1.68
CA GLU A 61 -25.35 -3.38 -1.25
C GLU A 61 -25.95 -2.58 -0.07
N ALA A 62 -26.87 -3.18 0.70
CA ALA A 62 -27.54 -2.54 1.85
C ALA A 62 -26.69 -2.47 3.14
N ASP A 63 -25.49 -3.07 3.15
CA ASP A 63 -24.63 -3.19 4.35
C ASP A 63 -23.55 -2.09 4.49
N GLY A 64 -23.64 -1.00 3.71
CA GLY A 64 -22.80 0.20 3.91
C GLY A 64 -21.32 0.05 3.51
N VAL A 65 -20.96 -1.01 2.79
CA VAL A 65 -19.63 -1.19 2.18
C VAL A 65 -19.66 -0.61 0.77
N THR A 66 -18.75 0.34 0.46
CA THR A 66 -18.60 1.00 -0.84
C THR A 66 -18.67 0.04 -2.03
N THR A 67 -19.53 0.39 -2.99
CA THR A 67 -19.69 -0.11 -4.37
C THR A 67 -18.81 -1.29 -4.80
N ASN A 68 -19.42 -2.45 -5.03
CA ASN A 68 -18.74 -3.60 -5.65
C ASN A 68 -18.62 -3.45 -7.17
N ARG A 69 -19.18 -2.40 -7.79
CA ARG A 69 -19.13 -2.10 -9.23
C ARG A 69 -19.11 -0.60 -9.50
N SER A 70 -18.50 -0.19 -10.63
CA SER A 70 -18.59 1.21 -11.08
C SER A 70 -20.04 1.61 -11.35
N SER A 71 -20.50 2.68 -10.73
CA SER A 71 -21.83 3.25 -11.01
C SER A 71 -21.73 4.45 -11.93
N PHE A 72 -22.82 4.71 -12.65
CA PHE A 72 -22.84 5.67 -13.74
C PHE A 72 -24.13 6.48 -13.70
N THR A 73 -24.02 7.80 -13.91
CA THR A 73 -25.19 8.66 -14.02
C THR A 73 -24.97 9.83 -14.97
N PHE A 74 -26.00 10.11 -15.79
CA PHE A 74 -26.14 11.34 -16.55
C PHE A 74 -26.61 12.51 -15.68
N LEU A 75 -25.88 13.62 -15.74
CA LEU A 75 -26.20 14.90 -15.10
C LEU A 75 -26.37 15.98 -16.18
N CYS A 76 -27.48 16.72 -16.16
CA CYS A 76 -27.64 17.95 -16.95
C CYS A 76 -27.47 19.16 -16.05
N TYR A 77 -26.50 20.02 -16.37
CA TYR A 77 -26.20 21.21 -15.57
C TYR A 77 -26.43 22.49 -16.36
N ASP A 78 -27.33 23.33 -15.87
CA ASP A 78 -27.61 24.66 -16.42
C ASP A 78 -26.67 25.69 -15.76
N TYR A 79 -25.75 26.23 -16.56
CA TYR A 79 -24.85 27.30 -16.11
C TYR A 79 -25.40 28.67 -16.47
N GLU A 80 -25.72 29.47 -15.46
CA GLU A 80 -26.09 30.88 -15.61
C GLU A 80 -24.87 31.78 -15.39
N SER A 81 -24.42 32.45 -16.45
CA SER A 81 -23.32 33.43 -16.36
C SER A 81 -23.88 34.84 -16.18
N THR A 82 -23.69 35.43 -15.00
CA THR A 82 -23.97 36.86 -14.75
C THR A 82 -22.75 37.73 -15.12
N LYS A 83 -22.42 37.81 -16.42
CA LYS A 83 -21.48 38.83 -16.92
C LYS A 83 -22.03 39.57 -18.13
N LYS A 84 -22.41 40.83 -17.88
CA LYS A 84 -22.72 41.92 -18.82
C LYS A 84 -23.76 41.60 -19.91
N SER A 85 -25.00 42.04 -19.65
CA SER A 85 -26.05 42.41 -20.61
C SER A 85 -26.65 41.37 -21.57
N GLN A 86 -26.30 40.08 -21.49
CA GLN A 86 -27.10 38.98 -22.09
C GLN A 86 -26.90 37.71 -21.25
N SER A 87 -27.99 37.19 -20.66
CA SER A 87 -27.99 35.89 -19.98
C SER A 87 -27.88 34.77 -21.03
N VAL A 88 -26.69 34.23 -21.22
CA VAL A 88 -26.51 33.02 -22.04
C VAL A 88 -26.55 31.82 -21.11
N GLU A 89 -27.71 31.16 -21.05
CA GLU A 89 -27.88 29.88 -20.40
C GLU A 89 -27.12 28.82 -21.20
N LYS A 90 -26.12 28.18 -20.59
CA LYS A 90 -25.36 27.08 -21.23
C LYS A 90 -25.64 25.78 -20.50
N LYS A 91 -26.21 24.81 -21.22
CA LYS A 91 -26.46 23.46 -20.70
C LYS A 91 -25.26 22.57 -20.94
N TYR A 92 -24.85 21.82 -19.91
CA TYR A 92 -23.78 20.83 -19.97
C TYR A 92 -24.33 19.42 -19.71
N CYS A 93 -23.88 18.45 -20.49
CA CYS A 93 -24.16 17.04 -20.27
C CYS A 93 -22.92 16.40 -19.62
N ILE A 94 -23.04 16.04 -18.34
CA ILE A 94 -21.95 15.45 -17.57
C ILE A 94 -22.27 13.97 -17.32
N ASN A 95 -21.42 13.11 -17.86
CA ASN A 95 -21.45 11.68 -17.63
C ASN A 95 -20.51 11.38 -16.46
N LEU A 96 -21.07 11.11 -15.29
CA LEU A 96 -20.30 10.85 -14.07
C LEU A 96 -20.16 9.34 -13.86
N PHE A 97 -18.93 8.89 -13.64
CA PHE A 97 -18.64 7.51 -13.23
C PHE A 97 -18.09 7.53 -11.80
N ASP A 98 -18.70 6.79 -10.90
CA ASP A 98 -18.14 6.54 -9.57
C ASP A 98 -17.39 5.20 -9.61
N SER A 99 -16.07 5.25 -9.47
CA SER A 99 -15.23 4.05 -9.54
C SER A 99 -15.10 3.40 -8.16
N PRO A 100 -15.01 2.06 -8.07
CA PRO A 100 -14.73 1.40 -6.81
C PRO A 100 -13.37 1.87 -6.29
N GLY A 101 -13.27 2.05 -4.98
CA GLY A 101 -12.02 2.49 -4.33
C GLY A 101 -11.06 1.36 -3.99
N ARG A 102 -11.51 0.11 -4.05
CA ARG A 102 -10.71 -1.03 -3.57
C ARG A 102 -9.70 -1.45 -4.64
N VAL A 103 -8.51 -1.83 -4.18
CA VAL A 103 -7.39 -2.26 -5.04
C VAL A 103 -7.76 -3.50 -5.86
N ASP A 104 -8.58 -4.41 -5.31
CA ASP A 104 -9.04 -5.64 -5.99
C ASP A 104 -10.09 -5.41 -7.10
N LEU A 105 -10.53 -4.16 -7.31
CA LEU A 105 -11.47 -3.75 -8.37
C LEU A 105 -10.84 -2.72 -9.32
N SER A 106 -9.51 -2.75 -9.46
CA SER A 106 -8.77 -1.84 -10.35
C SER A 106 -9.22 -1.97 -11.82
N THR A 107 -9.69 -3.15 -12.23
CA THR A 107 -10.15 -3.41 -13.60
C THR A 107 -11.40 -2.61 -13.97
N GLU A 108 -12.31 -2.41 -13.03
CA GLU A 108 -13.53 -1.61 -13.18
C GLU A 108 -13.17 -0.12 -13.27
N THR A 109 -12.25 0.34 -12.43
CA THR A 109 -11.75 1.72 -12.45
C THR A 109 -11.06 2.04 -13.77
N LEU A 110 -10.21 1.14 -14.28
CA LEU A 110 -9.57 1.28 -15.59
C LEU A 110 -10.58 1.31 -16.74
N SER A 111 -11.61 0.47 -16.68
CA SER A 111 -12.66 0.42 -17.70
C SER A 111 -13.45 1.73 -17.77
N SER A 112 -13.74 2.34 -16.62
CA SER A 112 -14.39 3.66 -16.52
C SER A 112 -13.49 4.80 -17.00
N LEU A 113 -12.20 4.77 -16.67
CA LEU A 113 -11.21 5.74 -17.17
C LEU A 113 -11.03 5.64 -18.70
N HIS A 114 -11.12 4.44 -19.27
CA HIS A 114 -10.97 4.22 -20.70
C HIS A 114 -12.03 4.95 -21.54
N ILE A 115 -13.25 5.11 -21.03
CA ILE A 115 -14.33 5.84 -21.71
C ILE A 115 -14.49 7.29 -21.22
N SER A 116 -13.73 7.73 -20.20
CA SER A 116 -13.77 9.09 -19.64
C SER A 116 -12.80 10.07 -20.30
N ASP A 117 -13.12 11.37 -20.31
CA ASP A 117 -12.26 12.44 -20.86
C ASP A 117 -11.32 13.06 -19.80
N GLY A 118 -11.61 12.82 -18.53
CA GLY A 118 -10.78 13.19 -17.40
C GLY A 118 -11.30 12.58 -16.10
N ALA A 119 -10.57 12.81 -15.01
CA ALA A 119 -10.90 12.27 -13.70
C ALA A 119 -10.90 13.35 -12.62
N VAL A 120 -11.69 13.14 -11.58
CA VAL A 120 -11.68 13.90 -10.32
C VAL A 120 -11.16 12.97 -9.24
N ALA A 121 -10.00 13.33 -8.68
CA ALA A 121 -9.42 12.61 -7.55
C ALA A 121 -10.04 13.09 -6.24
N VAL A 122 -10.50 12.15 -5.41
CA VAL A 122 -11.02 12.40 -4.07
C VAL A 122 -10.01 11.87 -3.06
N VAL A 123 -9.46 12.80 -2.28
CA VAL A 123 -8.42 12.52 -1.29
C VAL A 123 -8.92 12.96 0.07
N ASP A 124 -8.97 12.03 1.02
CA ASP A 124 -9.22 12.35 2.41
C ASP A 124 -8.00 13.10 2.97
N CYS A 125 -8.21 14.33 3.43
CA CYS A 125 -7.14 15.18 3.94
C CYS A 125 -6.50 14.65 5.25
N MET A 126 -7.17 13.77 5.98
CA MET A 126 -6.64 13.11 7.17
C MET A 126 -5.83 11.87 6.84
N LYS A 127 -6.29 11.06 5.87
CA LYS A 127 -5.54 9.89 5.37
C LYS A 127 -4.35 10.31 4.50
N GLY A 128 -4.43 11.49 3.90
CA GLY A 128 -3.45 11.95 2.92
C GLY A 128 -3.61 11.19 1.60
N VAL A 129 -2.57 11.28 0.78
CA VAL A 129 -2.52 10.49 -0.45
C VAL A 129 -1.88 9.13 -0.17
N SER A 130 -2.62 8.06 -0.43
CA SER A 130 -2.13 6.69 -0.60
C SER A 130 -1.80 6.44 -2.09
N LEU A 131 -0.78 5.61 -2.35
CA LEU A 131 -0.17 5.08 -3.59
C LEU A 131 -0.27 5.81 -4.98
N ASP A 132 -1.20 6.74 -5.24
CA ASP A 132 -1.52 7.24 -6.59
C ASP A 132 -1.65 8.77 -6.76
N THR A 133 -1.11 9.61 -5.87
CA THR A 133 -1.05 11.08 -6.16
C THR A 133 0.16 11.79 -5.55
N GLU A 134 1.02 12.37 -6.40
CA GLU A 134 2.17 13.15 -5.95
C GLU A 134 1.78 14.60 -5.59
N TYR A 135 2.44 15.18 -4.58
CA TYR A 135 2.29 16.58 -4.19
C TYR A 135 3.64 17.31 -4.21
N ASP A 136 3.73 18.39 -5.00
CA ASP A 136 4.91 19.26 -5.09
C ASP A 136 4.90 20.32 -3.95
N LYS A 137 5.91 20.32 -3.07
CA LYS A 137 6.06 21.33 -2.00
C LYS A 137 7.20 22.28 -2.31
N ARG A 138 6.86 23.47 -2.84
CA ARG A 138 7.73 24.65 -2.77
C ARG A 138 7.50 25.37 -1.44
N ASN A 139 8.54 25.51 -0.63
CA ASN A 139 8.54 26.36 0.56
C ASN A 139 8.74 27.82 0.17
N THR A 140 7.76 28.68 0.47
CA THR A 140 7.90 30.14 0.44
C THR A 140 7.93 30.66 1.87
N GLY A 141 8.98 31.40 2.23
CA GLY A 141 9.45 31.59 3.61
C GLY A 141 8.80 32.68 4.48
N SER A 142 9.55 32.99 5.55
CA SER A 142 9.37 33.95 6.66
C SER A 142 8.41 33.59 7.82
N PRO A 143 8.86 33.64 9.09
CA PRO A 143 8.10 33.26 10.30
C PRO A 143 7.04 34.29 10.77
N THR A 144 6.87 35.42 10.08
CA THR A 144 5.96 36.50 10.52
C THR A 144 4.66 36.61 9.74
N CYS A 145 4.50 35.88 8.63
CA CYS A 145 3.29 35.94 7.81
C CYS A 145 2.37 34.76 8.13
N LYS A 146 1.15 35.02 8.65
CA LYS A 146 0.09 34.00 8.60
C LYS A 146 -0.15 33.69 7.12
N ARG A 147 -0.07 32.41 6.75
CA ARG A 147 -0.28 31.96 5.37
C ARG A 147 -1.66 32.43 4.91
N GLY A 148 -1.74 33.08 3.75
CA GLY A 148 -2.99 33.67 3.24
C GLY A 148 -4.17 32.68 3.25
N PHE A 149 -3.93 31.42 2.88
CA PHE A 149 -4.93 30.35 2.98
C PHE A 149 -5.47 30.15 4.40
N VAL A 150 -4.59 30.16 5.41
CA VAL A 150 -5.00 29.98 6.81
C VAL A 150 -5.87 31.16 7.25
N GLN A 151 -5.45 32.39 6.91
CA GLN A 151 -6.14 33.61 7.31
C GLN A 151 -7.50 33.79 6.60
N PHE A 152 -7.57 33.51 5.30
CA PHE A 152 -8.72 33.86 4.47
C PHE A 152 -9.65 32.70 4.14
N CYS A 153 -9.21 31.44 4.30
CA CYS A 153 -10.02 30.26 4.00
C CYS A 153 -10.27 29.40 5.24
N PHE A 154 -9.20 28.92 5.89
CA PHE A 154 -9.33 27.95 6.98
C PHE A 154 -9.95 28.55 8.24
N GLU A 155 -9.46 29.70 8.71
CA GLU A 155 -9.94 30.30 9.96
C GLU A 155 -11.43 30.67 9.92
N PRO A 156 -11.96 31.27 8.82
CA PRO A 156 -13.40 31.49 8.68
C PRO A 156 -14.23 30.21 8.74
N ILE A 157 -13.80 29.14 8.07
CA ILE A 157 -14.50 27.84 8.08
C ILE A 157 -14.48 27.24 9.50
N LYS A 158 -13.32 27.28 10.17
CA LYS A 158 -13.16 26.81 11.56
C LYS A 158 -14.03 27.59 12.53
N GLN A 159 -14.17 28.90 12.33
CA GLN A 159 -15.04 29.74 13.15
C GLN A 159 -16.51 29.33 13.01
N VAL A 160 -17.01 29.16 11.78
CA VAL A 160 -18.39 28.70 11.53
C VAL A 160 -18.61 27.31 12.14
N TYR A 161 -17.69 26.37 11.92
CA TYR A 161 -17.71 25.04 12.54
C TYR A 161 -17.86 25.12 14.07
N THR A 162 -17.00 25.90 14.72
CA THR A 162 -16.96 26.02 16.18
C THR A 162 -18.25 26.65 16.73
N ILE A 163 -18.85 27.59 16.01
CA ILE A 163 -20.10 28.24 16.40
C ILE A 163 -21.29 27.27 16.29
N CYS A 164 -21.37 26.51 15.19
CA CYS A 164 -22.41 25.50 15.00
C CYS A 164 -22.32 24.40 16.06
N MET A 165 -21.13 23.84 16.30
CA MET A 165 -20.92 22.76 17.28
C MET A 165 -21.16 23.21 18.73
N LYS A 166 -20.86 24.47 19.07
CA LYS A 166 -21.13 25.04 20.42
C LYS A 166 -22.55 25.59 20.57
N GLY A 167 -23.41 25.49 19.55
CA GLY A 167 -24.79 25.96 19.62
C GLY A 167 -24.96 27.48 19.79
N ARG A 168 -23.96 28.29 19.40
CA ARG A 168 -23.98 29.77 19.55
C ARG A 168 -24.80 30.44 18.45
N LYS A 169 -26.13 30.25 18.47
CA LYS A 169 -27.06 30.65 17.38
C LYS A 169 -27.10 32.16 17.10
N THR A 170 -26.99 33.01 18.11
CA THR A 170 -27.00 34.48 17.94
C THR A 170 -25.76 34.99 17.19
N GLU A 171 -24.59 34.45 17.52
CA GLU A 171 -23.32 34.75 16.84
C GLU A 171 -23.34 34.21 15.40
N LEU A 172 -23.89 33.01 15.19
CA LEU A 172 -24.07 32.41 13.87
C LEU A 172 -24.91 33.32 12.96
N CYS A 173 -26.08 33.76 13.42
CA CYS A 173 -26.96 34.64 12.65
C CYS A 173 -26.26 35.95 12.24
N SER A 174 -25.42 36.52 13.11
CA SER A 174 -24.65 37.72 12.81
C SER A 174 -23.63 37.49 11.68
N ILE A 175 -22.94 36.35 11.71
CA ILE A 175 -21.96 35.99 10.67
C ILE A 175 -22.67 35.66 9.35
N LEU A 176 -23.76 34.88 9.39
CA LEU A 176 -24.52 34.52 8.19
C LEU A 176 -25.08 35.76 7.49
N GLN A 177 -25.59 36.74 8.24
CA GLN A 177 -26.02 38.03 7.66
C GLN A 177 -24.88 38.76 6.93
N LYS A 178 -23.66 38.76 7.51
CA LYS A 178 -22.48 39.35 6.84
C LYS A 178 -22.08 38.60 5.57
N LEU A 179 -22.34 37.29 5.52
CA LEU A 179 -22.11 36.44 4.35
C LEU A 179 -23.28 36.49 3.35
N GLY A 180 -24.35 37.23 3.63
CA GLY A 180 -25.55 37.31 2.79
C GLY A 180 -26.43 36.05 2.84
N LEU A 181 -26.31 35.23 3.88
CA LEU A 181 -27.04 33.98 4.07
C LEU A 181 -28.11 34.12 5.15
N THR A 182 -29.27 33.49 4.93
CA THR A 182 -30.39 33.45 5.89
C THR A 182 -30.87 32.03 6.12
N LEU A 183 -31.14 31.70 7.39
CA LEU A 183 -31.77 30.44 7.80
C LEU A 183 -33.28 30.60 7.91
N GLU A 184 -34.03 29.60 7.44
CA GLU A 184 -35.48 29.48 7.59
C GLU A 184 -35.86 29.08 9.03
N GLU A 185 -37.14 29.19 9.38
CA GLU A 185 -37.60 28.96 10.76
C GLU A 185 -37.41 27.51 11.23
N ASP A 186 -37.57 26.54 10.33
CA ASP A 186 -37.31 25.12 10.58
C ASP A 186 -35.80 24.81 10.68
N GLU A 187 -34.97 25.47 9.86
CA GLU A 187 -33.51 25.34 9.90
C GLU A 187 -32.90 25.92 11.18
N LYS A 188 -33.50 26.98 11.74
CA LYS A 188 -33.07 27.57 13.02
C LYS A 188 -33.19 26.61 14.20
N VAL A 189 -34.01 25.57 14.10
CA VAL A 189 -34.18 24.57 15.15
C VAL A 189 -32.98 23.61 15.21
N LEU A 190 -32.31 23.38 14.07
CA LEU A 190 -31.17 22.47 13.95
C LEU A 190 -30.02 22.82 14.91
N VAL A 191 -29.26 21.81 15.30
CA VAL A 191 -28.09 21.91 16.20
C VAL A 191 -26.98 20.97 15.74
N GLY A 192 -25.74 21.25 16.17
CA GLY A 192 -24.59 20.37 15.91
C GLY A 192 -24.31 20.17 14.42
N GLU A 193 -24.09 18.92 14.04
CA GLU A 193 -23.74 18.52 12.66
C GLU A 193 -24.84 18.86 11.65
N ALA A 194 -26.12 18.69 12.00
CA ALA A 194 -27.24 18.99 11.10
C ALA A 194 -27.33 20.50 10.77
N LEU A 195 -27.04 21.36 11.75
CA LEU A 195 -26.97 22.81 11.53
C LEU A 195 -25.75 23.19 10.68
N LEU A 196 -24.60 22.55 10.95
CA LEU A 196 -23.38 22.76 10.16
C LEU A 196 -23.60 22.37 8.69
N GLU A 197 -24.20 21.22 8.44
CA GLU A 197 -24.49 20.73 7.08
C GLU A 197 -25.39 21.71 6.32
N CYS A 198 -26.47 22.19 6.95
CA CYS A 198 -27.36 23.20 6.39
C CYS A 198 -26.63 24.50 6.03
N VAL A 199 -25.83 25.04 6.96
CA VAL A 199 -25.06 26.27 6.76
C VAL A 199 -24.03 26.11 5.64
N MET A 200 -23.28 25.02 5.63
CA MET A 200 -22.23 24.78 4.64
C MET A 200 -22.80 24.59 3.23
N LYS A 201 -23.95 23.92 3.09
CA LYS A 201 -24.65 23.78 1.79
C LYS A 201 -25.08 25.13 1.20
N LYS A 202 -25.47 26.08 2.03
CA LYS A 202 -25.84 27.44 1.62
C LYS A 202 -24.63 28.32 1.33
N TRP A 203 -23.55 28.16 2.10
CA TRP A 203 -22.35 28.99 1.99
C TRP A 203 -21.40 28.55 0.87
N LEU A 204 -21.21 27.24 0.72
CA LEU A 204 -20.30 26.62 -0.25
C LEU A 204 -21.06 25.53 -1.05
N PRO A 205 -21.94 25.94 -1.98
CA PRO A 205 -22.77 25.00 -2.74
C PRO A 205 -21.94 24.14 -3.70
N ALA A 206 -22.36 22.89 -3.90
CA ALA A 206 -21.69 21.94 -4.79
C ALA A 206 -21.65 22.37 -6.27
N GLY A 207 -22.51 23.32 -6.69
CA GLY A 207 -22.53 23.87 -8.04
C GLY A 207 -21.21 24.55 -8.47
N ASP A 208 -20.45 25.11 -7.53
CA ASP A 208 -19.14 25.70 -7.83
C ASP A 208 -18.12 24.63 -8.23
N LEU A 209 -18.21 23.44 -7.64
CA LEU A 209 -17.39 22.28 -8.02
C LEU A 209 -17.74 21.78 -9.42
N ILE A 210 -19.03 21.67 -9.75
CA ILE A 210 -19.49 21.32 -11.11
C ILE A 210 -18.94 22.34 -12.12
N THR A 211 -19.02 23.63 -11.79
CA THR A 211 -18.47 24.70 -12.62
C THR A 211 -16.97 24.52 -12.82
N MET A 212 -16.21 24.23 -11.76
CA MET A 212 -14.78 23.95 -11.88
C MET A 212 -14.49 22.75 -12.77
N MET A 213 -15.23 21.64 -12.60
CA MET A 213 -15.09 20.41 -13.40
C MET A 213 -15.28 20.71 -14.89
N VAL A 214 -16.34 21.42 -15.26
CA VAL A 214 -16.66 21.76 -16.65
C VAL A 214 -15.63 22.70 -17.29
N HIS A 215 -15.04 23.61 -16.51
CA HIS A 215 -14.01 24.54 -16.99
C HIS A 215 -12.62 23.93 -17.10
N LYS A 216 -12.28 22.98 -16.22
CA LYS A 216 -10.95 22.36 -16.17
C LYS A 216 -10.86 21.12 -17.05
N LEU A 217 -11.92 20.32 -17.11
CA LEU A 217 -11.93 19.11 -17.92
C LEU A 217 -12.37 19.42 -19.36
N PRO A 218 -11.71 18.81 -20.36
CA PRO A 218 -11.97 19.11 -21.77
C PRO A 218 -13.33 18.54 -22.21
N PRO A 219 -14.00 19.17 -23.20
CA PRO A 219 -15.12 18.54 -23.90
C PRO A 219 -14.68 17.30 -24.66
N ALA A 220 -15.60 16.36 -24.87
CA ALA A 220 -15.37 15.11 -25.60
C ALA A 220 -14.67 15.32 -26.95
N ALA A 221 -15.15 16.27 -27.77
CA ALA A 221 -14.56 16.59 -29.07
C ALA A 221 -13.11 17.13 -28.98
N LYS A 222 -12.73 17.77 -27.89
CA LYS A 222 -11.34 18.19 -27.65
C LYS A 222 -10.51 17.02 -27.12
N ALA A 223 -11.07 16.20 -26.24
CA ALA A 223 -10.42 15.04 -25.66
C ALA A 223 -10.01 14.01 -26.73
N GLN A 224 -10.94 13.67 -27.62
CA GLN A 224 -10.73 12.66 -28.64
C GLN A 224 -9.58 12.98 -29.60
N LYS A 225 -9.33 14.27 -29.88
CA LYS A 225 -8.23 14.70 -30.76
C LYS A 225 -6.87 14.19 -30.31
N TYR A 226 -6.59 14.21 -29.01
CA TYR A 226 -5.32 13.72 -28.47
C TYR A 226 -5.39 12.26 -28.00
N ARG A 227 -6.58 11.75 -27.67
CA ARG A 227 -6.76 10.36 -27.18
C ARG A 227 -6.74 9.32 -28.30
N VAL A 228 -7.14 9.66 -29.53
CA VAL A 228 -7.23 8.71 -30.65
C VAL A 228 -5.93 7.92 -30.88
N LYS A 229 -4.77 8.55 -30.70
CA LYS A 229 -3.45 7.90 -30.82
C LYS A 229 -3.27 6.71 -29.88
N ASN A 230 -3.86 6.79 -28.69
CA ASN A 230 -3.73 5.78 -27.65
C ASN A 230 -4.91 4.80 -27.63
N LEU A 231 -6.06 5.20 -28.21
CA LEU A 231 -7.29 4.42 -28.22
C LEU A 231 -7.41 3.53 -29.45
N TYR A 232 -7.03 4.00 -30.64
CA TYR A 232 -7.29 3.28 -31.89
C TYR A 232 -6.10 2.40 -32.28
N ASP A 233 -6.36 1.16 -32.71
CA ASP A 233 -5.32 0.20 -33.09
C ASP A 233 -4.84 0.34 -34.54
N GLY A 234 -5.66 0.94 -35.41
CA GLY A 234 -5.35 1.12 -36.81
C GLY A 234 -4.52 2.35 -37.15
N PRO A 235 -4.25 2.58 -38.45
CA PRO A 235 -3.56 3.76 -38.96
C PRO A 235 -4.29 5.06 -38.58
N LEU A 236 -3.53 6.08 -38.17
CA LEU A 236 -4.12 7.35 -37.70
C LEU A 236 -4.65 8.25 -38.82
N ASP A 237 -4.32 7.93 -40.07
CA ASP A 237 -4.74 8.62 -41.29
C ASP A 237 -5.96 7.96 -41.97
N ASP A 238 -6.49 6.87 -41.41
CA ASP A 238 -7.71 6.25 -41.93
C ASP A 238 -8.98 7.06 -41.59
N ALA A 239 -10.10 6.67 -42.22
CA ALA A 239 -11.38 7.34 -42.06
C ALA A 239 -11.93 7.22 -40.63
N TYR A 240 -11.70 6.10 -39.95
CA TYR A 240 -12.21 5.81 -38.61
C TYR A 240 -11.46 6.60 -37.54
N ALA A 241 -10.13 6.62 -37.58
CA ALA A 241 -9.28 7.43 -36.73
C ALA A 241 -9.57 8.92 -36.92
N THR A 242 -9.81 9.35 -38.16
CA THR A 242 -10.18 10.74 -38.45
C THR A 242 -11.56 11.08 -37.89
N ALA A 243 -12.55 10.20 -38.03
CA ALA A 243 -13.88 10.39 -37.45
C ALA A 243 -13.85 10.41 -35.92
N VAL A 244 -13.12 9.49 -35.28
CA VAL A 244 -12.90 9.48 -33.82
C VAL A 244 -12.18 10.75 -33.37
N ARG A 245 -11.12 11.18 -34.06
CA ARG A 245 -10.36 12.40 -33.77
C ARG A 245 -11.25 13.64 -33.78
N ASN A 246 -12.15 13.71 -34.76
CA ASN A 246 -13.03 14.86 -34.95
C ASN A 246 -14.30 14.78 -34.09
N CYS A 247 -14.57 13.64 -33.44
CA CYS A 247 -15.85 13.36 -32.79
C CYS A 247 -17.00 13.60 -33.78
N ASP A 248 -16.88 13.01 -34.97
CA ASP A 248 -17.74 13.27 -36.11
C ASP A 248 -19.08 12.51 -35.98
N PRO A 249 -20.24 13.21 -35.86
CA PRO A 249 -21.55 12.56 -35.72
C PRO A 249 -22.05 11.92 -37.01
N ASP A 250 -21.53 12.33 -38.17
CA ASP A 250 -21.88 11.81 -39.49
C ASP A 250 -20.84 10.83 -40.04
N GLY A 251 -19.74 10.61 -39.30
CA GLY A 251 -18.71 9.62 -39.60
C GLY A 251 -19.13 8.17 -39.34
N PRO A 252 -18.28 7.18 -39.66
CA PRO A 252 -18.51 5.77 -39.38
C PRO A 252 -18.71 5.53 -37.88
N LEU A 253 -19.59 4.60 -37.51
CA LEU A 253 -19.81 4.23 -36.12
C LEU A 253 -18.54 3.62 -35.54
N MET A 254 -18.02 4.21 -34.46
CA MET A 254 -17.02 3.61 -33.60
C MET A 254 -17.55 3.66 -32.17
N LEU A 255 -18.10 2.55 -31.68
CA LEU A 255 -18.63 2.40 -30.32
C LEU A 255 -17.79 1.38 -29.55
N TYR A 256 -17.35 1.73 -28.34
CA TYR A 256 -16.63 0.79 -27.47
C TYR A 256 -17.50 0.42 -26.27
N ILE A 257 -17.78 -0.88 -26.11
CA ILE A 257 -18.44 -1.45 -24.93
C ILE A 257 -17.36 -1.78 -23.90
N SER A 258 -17.44 -1.14 -22.72
CA SER A 258 -16.45 -1.29 -21.64
C SER A 258 -16.93 -2.18 -20.50
N ASN A 259 -18.25 -2.23 -20.23
CA ASN A 259 -18.80 -2.96 -19.09
C ASN A 259 -20.26 -3.37 -19.33
N PHE A 260 -20.84 -4.11 -18.38
CA PHE A 260 -22.23 -4.52 -18.36
C PHE A 260 -22.93 -4.08 -17.08
N ILE A 261 -24.20 -3.73 -17.20
CA ILE A 261 -25.04 -3.34 -16.07
C ILE A 261 -26.25 -4.29 -15.97
N PRO A 262 -26.77 -4.57 -14.77
CA PRO A 262 -27.97 -5.37 -14.60
C PRO A 262 -29.18 -4.75 -15.31
N SER A 263 -29.94 -5.58 -16.03
CA SER A 263 -31.26 -5.21 -16.53
C SER A 263 -32.31 -5.41 -15.44
N PRO A 264 -33.43 -4.67 -15.44
CA PRO A 264 -34.60 -5.01 -14.64
C PRO A 264 -35.16 -6.42 -14.95
N LYS A 265 -34.84 -6.99 -16.12
CA LYS A 265 -35.18 -8.36 -16.47
C LYS A 265 -34.18 -9.32 -15.84
N LYS A 266 -34.70 -10.29 -15.08
CA LYS A 266 -33.91 -11.35 -14.45
C LYS A 266 -33.05 -12.07 -15.49
N ASP A 267 -31.77 -12.29 -15.16
CA ASP A 267 -30.76 -12.98 -15.98
C ASP A 267 -30.40 -12.30 -17.32
N SER A 268 -30.60 -10.98 -17.44
CA SER A 268 -30.17 -10.20 -18.61
C SER A 268 -29.33 -8.99 -18.19
N LEU A 269 -28.35 -8.65 -19.02
CA LEU A 269 -27.48 -7.49 -18.83
C LEU A 269 -27.67 -6.49 -19.97
N PHE A 270 -27.43 -5.21 -19.70
CA PHE A 270 -27.25 -4.21 -20.75
C PHE A 270 -25.76 -3.94 -20.98
N ALA A 271 -25.36 -3.81 -22.24
CA ALA A 271 -24.01 -3.44 -22.62
C ALA A 271 -23.83 -1.92 -22.44
N PHE A 272 -22.75 -1.50 -21.81
CA PHE A 272 -22.47 -0.10 -21.52
C PHE A 272 -21.16 0.35 -22.18
N GLY A 273 -21.19 1.51 -22.81
CA GLY A 273 -20.05 1.96 -23.60
C GLY A 273 -20.13 3.42 -24.05
N ARG A 274 -19.19 3.80 -24.92
CA ARG A 274 -19.08 5.16 -25.48
C ARG A 274 -19.07 5.15 -27.00
N VAL A 275 -19.89 6.04 -27.58
CA VAL A 275 -19.85 6.34 -29.02
C VAL A 275 -18.74 7.35 -29.25
N PHE A 276 -17.67 6.97 -29.96
CA PHE A 276 -16.55 7.83 -30.30
C PHE A 276 -16.74 8.53 -31.65
N SER A 277 -17.40 7.90 -32.61
CA SER A 277 -17.81 8.54 -33.87
C SER A 277 -19.13 7.93 -34.37
N GLY A 278 -19.83 8.69 -35.21
CA GLY A 278 -21.12 8.31 -35.77
C GLY A 278 -22.25 8.33 -34.75
N ARG A 279 -23.25 7.48 -34.98
CA ARG A 279 -24.45 7.34 -34.16
C ARG A 279 -24.90 5.90 -34.08
N VAL A 280 -25.41 5.48 -32.92
CA VAL A 280 -26.05 4.17 -32.71
C VAL A 280 -27.57 4.37 -32.59
N ILE A 281 -28.33 3.50 -33.24
CA ILE A 281 -29.79 3.57 -33.34
C ILE A 281 -30.36 2.19 -33.03
N SER A 282 -31.53 2.16 -32.38
CA SER A 282 -32.29 0.91 -32.20
C SER A 282 -32.59 0.23 -33.55
N GLY A 283 -32.37 -1.07 -33.64
CA GLY A 283 -32.51 -1.87 -34.86
C GLY A 283 -31.28 -1.87 -35.79
N MET A 284 -30.24 -1.08 -35.50
CA MET A 284 -29.05 -0.99 -36.33
C MET A 284 -28.26 -2.31 -36.30
N LYS A 285 -27.91 -2.83 -37.48
CA LYS A 285 -26.94 -3.92 -37.61
C LYS A 285 -25.53 -3.41 -37.39
N VAL A 286 -24.82 -4.06 -36.47
CA VAL A 286 -23.46 -3.71 -36.06
C VAL A 286 -22.54 -4.91 -36.20
N ARG A 287 -21.31 -4.63 -36.64
CA ARG A 287 -20.18 -5.54 -36.59
C ARG A 287 -19.55 -5.44 -35.21
N ILE A 288 -19.44 -6.56 -34.51
CA ILE A 288 -18.97 -6.67 -33.12
C ILE A 288 -17.60 -7.35 -33.15
N MET A 289 -16.56 -6.60 -32.80
CA MET A 289 -15.18 -7.06 -32.66
C MET A 289 -14.91 -7.33 -31.18
N GLY A 290 -14.83 -8.61 -30.79
CA GLY A 290 -14.55 -9.03 -29.43
C GLY A 290 -13.09 -8.86 -29.00
N PRO A 291 -12.73 -9.24 -27.77
CA PRO A 291 -11.39 -9.00 -27.20
C PRO A 291 -10.24 -9.65 -27.96
N ASN A 292 -10.49 -10.75 -28.67
CA ASN A 292 -9.48 -11.52 -29.40
C ASN A 292 -9.54 -11.29 -30.91
N TYR A 293 -10.30 -10.28 -31.35
CA TYR A 293 -10.39 -9.92 -32.76
C TYR A 293 -9.05 -9.39 -33.26
N ILE A 294 -8.64 -9.87 -34.43
CA ILE A 294 -7.44 -9.41 -35.14
C ILE A 294 -7.91 -8.90 -36.48
N HIS A 295 -7.51 -7.68 -36.85
CA HIS A 295 -7.90 -7.07 -38.12
C HIS A 295 -7.59 -7.99 -39.31
N GLY A 296 -8.56 -8.16 -40.20
CA GLY A 296 -8.49 -9.05 -41.36
C GLY A 296 -8.80 -10.53 -41.08
N GLN A 297 -9.12 -10.91 -39.84
CA GLN A 297 -9.54 -12.27 -39.49
C GLN A 297 -11.00 -12.32 -39.03
N ASP A 298 -11.68 -13.45 -39.25
CA ASP A 298 -13.06 -13.67 -38.77
C ASP A 298 -13.11 -14.15 -37.30
N LYS A 299 -11.95 -14.23 -36.63
CA LYS A 299 -11.86 -14.68 -35.24
C LYS A 299 -12.46 -13.63 -34.30
N ASP A 300 -13.34 -14.07 -33.40
CA ASP A 300 -14.02 -13.20 -32.40
C ASP A 300 -14.79 -12.03 -33.04
N LEU A 301 -15.34 -12.29 -34.23
CA LEU A 301 -16.13 -11.35 -35.01
C LEU A 301 -17.57 -11.84 -35.13
N THR A 302 -18.55 -10.99 -34.86
CA THR A 302 -19.98 -11.33 -35.02
C THR A 302 -20.76 -10.13 -35.54
N ILE A 303 -21.81 -10.37 -36.33
CA ILE A 303 -22.76 -9.33 -36.74
C ILE A 303 -24.08 -9.57 -36.01
N ASN A 304 -24.61 -8.53 -35.37
CA ASN A 304 -25.92 -8.59 -34.73
C ASN A 304 -26.63 -7.24 -34.77
N SER A 305 -27.89 -7.19 -34.34
CA SER A 305 -28.68 -5.97 -34.31
C SER A 305 -28.79 -5.42 -32.89
N VAL A 306 -28.57 -4.11 -32.75
CA VAL A 306 -28.86 -3.39 -31.51
C VAL A 306 -30.37 -3.43 -31.27
N ARG A 307 -30.83 -4.02 -30.16
CA ARG A 307 -32.27 -4.10 -29.88
C ARG A 307 -32.84 -2.77 -29.40
N GLY A 308 -32.09 -2.08 -28.55
CA GLY A 308 -32.52 -0.83 -27.93
C GLY A 308 -31.33 0.05 -27.55
N THR A 309 -31.51 1.36 -27.67
CA THR A 309 -30.58 2.40 -27.21
C THR A 309 -31.17 3.12 -26.00
N LEU A 310 -30.45 3.13 -24.88
CA LEU A 310 -30.92 3.59 -23.58
C LEU A 310 -29.92 4.57 -22.93
N VAL A 311 -30.42 5.40 -22.01
CA VAL A 311 -29.70 6.42 -21.23
C VAL A 311 -30.07 6.25 -19.74
N LEU A 312 -29.13 6.46 -18.82
CA LEU A 312 -29.28 6.27 -17.36
C LEU A 312 -29.25 7.56 -16.53
N THR A 313 -30.39 8.02 -16.07
CA THR A 313 -30.47 9.17 -15.17
C THR A 313 -30.70 8.69 -13.74
N GLY A 314 -29.61 8.50 -13.00
CA GLY A 314 -29.61 7.88 -11.67
C GLY A 314 -30.04 6.41 -11.77
N LYS A 315 -31.04 6.01 -10.97
CA LYS A 315 -31.62 4.66 -11.01
C LYS A 315 -32.59 4.42 -12.19
N LYS A 316 -32.85 5.45 -13.02
CA LYS A 316 -33.85 5.37 -14.10
C LYS A 316 -33.18 5.09 -15.45
N VAL A 317 -33.64 4.05 -16.12
CA VAL A 317 -33.27 3.73 -17.52
C VAL A 317 -34.35 4.28 -18.44
N GLU A 318 -33.97 5.12 -19.39
CA GLU A 318 -34.86 5.69 -20.40
C GLU A 318 -34.44 5.30 -21.81
N ALA A 319 -35.39 4.92 -22.65
CA ALA A 319 -35.13 4.61 -24.05
C ALA A 319 -35.03 5.90 -24.88
N VAL A 320 -34.08 5.92 -25.82
CA VAL A 320 -33.85 7.03 -26.76
C VAL A 320 -33.73 6.48 -28.18
N ASP A 321 -34.12 7.28 -29.17
CA ASP A 321 -34.12 6.85 -30.57
C ASP A 321 -32.72 6.58 -31.09
N PHE A 322 -31.77 7.44 -30.73
CA PHE A 322 -30.37 7.32 -31.11
C PHE A 322 -29.44 7.99 -30.08
N VAL A 323 -28.18 7.58 -30.08
CA VAL A 323 -27.11 8.24 -29.33
C VAL A 323 -25.95 8.58 -30.29
N ARG A 324 -25.49 9.83 -30.26
CA ARG A 324 -24.39 10.35 -31.09
C ARG A 324 -23.04 10.20 -30.41
N CYS A 325 -21.98 10.41 -31.18
CA CYS A 325 -20.61 10.44 -30.68
C CYS A 325 -20.37 11.51 -29.61
N GLY A 326 -19.41 11.25 -28.74
CA GLY A 326 -18.97 12.12 -27.65
C GLY A 326 -19.61 11.78 -26.31
N THR A 327 -20.70 11.02 -26.28
CA THR A 327 -21.41 10.60 -25.07
C THR A 327 -21.45 9.07 -24.90
N ASN A 328 -21.80 8.62 -23.70
CA ASN A 328 -22.00 7.22 -23.38
C ASN A 328 -23.39 6.74 -23.76
N VAL A 329 -23.54 5.42 -23.90
CA VAL A 329 -24.77 4.75 -24.29
C VAL A 329 -24.90 3.42 -23.57
N VAL A 330 -26.15 3.05 -23.27
CA VAL A 330 -26.53 1.71 -22.86
C VAL A 330 -27.22 1.02 -24.04
N VAL A 331 -26.80 -0.20 -24.35
CA VAL A 331 -27.25 -0.97 -25.50
C VAL A 331 -27.88 -2.28 -25.03
N ASP A 332 -29.13 -2.50 -25.42
CA ASP A 332 -29.86 -3.74 -25.15
C ASP A 332 -29.63 -4.79 -26.26
N GLY A 333 -29.59 -6.06 -25.86
CA GLY A 333 -29.60 -7.23 -26.75
C GLY A 333 -28.24 -7.77 -27.19
N LEU A 334 -27.13 -7.31 -26.59
CA LEU A 334 -25.77 -7.74 -26.96
C LEU A 334 -25.02 -8.51 -25.86
N ASP A 335 -25.65 -8.74 -24.70
CA ASP A 335 -25.08 -9.38 -23.52
C ASP A 335 -24.63 -10.81 -23.73
N GLN A 336 -25.38 -11.59 -24.49
CA GLN A 336 -25.04 -12.99 -24.79
C GLN A 336 -23.88 -13.13 -25.78
N ILE A 337 -23.53 -12.05 -26.48
CA ILE A 337 -22.57 -12.05 -27.60
C ILE A 337 -21.21 -11.53 -27.13
N ILE A 338 -21.21 -10.41 -26.42
CA ILE A 338 -19.98 -9.72 -26.02
C ILE A 338 -19.47 -10.32 -24.71
N LYS A 339 -18.23 -10.84 -24.73
CA LYS A 339 -17.54 -11.35 -23.54
C LYS A 339 -16.49 -10.34 -23.07
N GLY A 340 -16.78 -9.58 -22.02
CA GLY A 340 -15.87 -8.55 -21.50
C GLY A 340 -16.06 -7.21 -22.19
N HIS A 341 -15.26 -6.91 -23.22
CA HIS A 341 -15.33 -5.66 -23.99
C HIS A 341 -15.44 -5.93 -25.49
N ALA A 342 -15.93 -4.95 -26.26
CA ALA A 342 -15.99 -5.05 -27.71
C ALA A 342 -16.01 -3.68 -28.40
N THR A 343 -15.46 -3.64 -29.61
CA THR A 343 -15.64 -2.48 -30.52
C THR A 343 -16.74 -2.79 -31.53
N LEU A 344 -17.67 -1.87 -31.70
CA LEU A 344 -18.83 -1.95 -32.58
C LEU A 344 -18.70 -0.94 -33.71
N THR A 345 -18.91 -1.40 -34.94
CA THR A 345 -18.93 -0.58 -36.15
C THR A 345 -20.16 -0.87 -36.99
N ASN A 346 -20.45 -0.06 -38.01
CA ASN A 346 -21.53 -0.40 -38.94
C ASN A 346 -21.17 -1.67 -39.72
N GLU A 347 -22.18 -2.45 -40.13
CA GLU A 347 -22.02 -3.73 -40.85
C GLU A 347 -21.08 -3.65 -42.07
N LYS A 348 -21.03 -2.49 -42.75
CA LYS A 348 -20.25 -2.28 -43.98
C LYS A 348 -18.79 -1.84 -43.74
N GLU A 349 -18.44 -1.50 -42.50
CA GLU A 349 -17.12 -0.97 -42.15
C GLU A 349 -16.12 -2.11 -41.92
N ILE A 350 -15.75 -2.78 -43.00
CA ILE A 350 -14.92 -3.99 -42.94
C ILE A 350 -13.44 -3.70 -42.67
N ASP A 351 -12.99 -2.49 -43.01
CA ASP A 351 -11.60 -2.04 -42.86
C ASP A 351 -11.33 -1.41 -41.49
N ALA A 352 -12.31 -1.39 -40.59
CA ALA A 352 -12.15 -0.81 -39.26
C ALA A 352 -11.23 -1.66 -38.37
N TYR A 353 -10.39 -0.98 -37.60
CA TYR A 353 -9.61 -1.59 -36.53
C TYR A 353 -10.34 -1.46 -35.18
N PRO A 354 -10.09 -2.36 -34.21
CA PRO A 354 -10.70 -2.24 -32.90
C PRO A 354 -10.12 -1.04 -32.12
N ILE A 355 -10.88 -0.55 -31.15
CA ILE A 355 -10.36 0.30 -30.08
C ILE A 355 -9.59 -0.60 -29.10
N LYS A 356 -8.35 -0.21 -28.79
CA LYS A 356 -7.46 -0.91 -27.87
C LYS A 356 -8.10 -1.01 -26.50
N PRO A 357 -8.10 -2.18 -25.84
CA PRO A 357 -8.54 -2.26 -24.45
C PRO A 357 -7.65 -1.43 -23.52
N PRO A 358 -8.14 -1.05 -22.33
CA PRO A 358 -7.27 -0.43 -21.32
C PRO A 358 -6.08 -1.35 -21.01
N MET A 359 -4.91 -0.75 -20.75
CA MET A 359 -3.78 -1.50 -20.23
C MET A 359 -4.21 -2.18 -18.92
N ARG A 360 -4.11 -3.51 -18.87
CA ARG A 360 -4.32 -4.24 -17.62
C ARG A 360 -3.07 -4.05 -16.77
N PHE A 361 -3.21 -3.53 -15.56
CA PHE A 361 -2.23 -3.86 -14.53
C PHE A 361 -2.25 -5.40 -14.40
N THR A 362 -1.09 -6.03 -14.32
CA THR A 362 -0.98 -7.49 -14.14
C THR A 362 -1.41 -7.90 -12.73
N GLU A 363 -2.68 -7.70 -12.41
CA GLU A 363 -3.36 -8.48 -11.41
C GLU A 363 -3.64 -9.83 -12.04
N SER A 364 -2.78 -10.81 -11.75
CA SER A 364 -3.12 -12.19 -12.01
C SER A 364 -4.24 -12.58 -11.04
N PRO A 365 -5.32 -13.26 -11.44
CA PRO A 365 -6.24 -13.86 -10.50
C PRO A 365 -5.48 -14.94 -9.71
N ILE A 366 -4.96 -14.55 -8.54
CA ILE A 366 -4.12 -15.41 -7.68
C ILE A 366 -4.98 -16.46 -6.95
N LEU A 367 -6.29 -16.24 -6.83
CA LEU A 367 -7.21 -17.09 -6.09
C LEU A 367 -8.09 -17.95 -7.04
N PRO A 368 -7.69 -19.19 -7.38
CA PRO A 368 -8.57 -20.11 -8.07
C PRO A 368 -9.65 -20.63 -7.12
N ILE A 369 -10.91 -20.29 -7.35
CA ILE A 369 -12.06 -20.88 -6.66
C ILE A 369 -12.63 -22.00 -7.53
N VAL A 370 -12.56 -23.24 -7.04
CA VAL A 370 -13.16 -24.39 -7.74
C VAL A 370 -14.64 -24.47 -7.40
N VAL A 371 -15.49 -24.14 -8.38
CA VAL A 371 -16.95 -24.26 -8.26
C VAL A 371 -17.39 -25.59 -8.90
N LYS A 372 -17.79 -26.57 -8.09
CA LYS A 372 -18.43 -27.80 -8.59
C LYS A 372 -19.95 -27.63 -8.59
N SER A 373 -20.57 -27.68 -9.76
CA SER A 373 -22.03 -27.83 -9.88
C SER A 373 -22.44 -29.21 -9.37
N LYS A 374 -23.37 -29.25 -8.42
CA LYS A 374 -23.95 -30.51 -7.92
C LYS A 374 -24.94 -31.01 -8.96
N GLU A 375 -24.59 -32.01 -9.77
CA GLU A 375 -25.58 -32.76 -10.54
C GLU A 375 -26.48 -33.52 -9.55
N LEU A 376 -27.78 -33.22 -9.58
CA LEU A 376 -28.79 -33.94 -8.82
C LEU A 376 -29.14 -35.22 -9.59
N VAL A 377 -28.51 -36.33 -9.21
CA VAL A 377 -29.05 -37.66 -9.51
C VAL A 377 -30.13 -37.94 -8.46
N LEU A 378 -31.38 -37.92 -8.90
CA LEU A 378 -32.49 -38.53 -8.17
C LEU A 378 -32.34 -40.04 -8.36
N ASP A 379 -31.98 -40.74 -7.29
CA ASP A 379 -32.14 -42.18 -7.21
C ASP A 379 -32.85 -42.55 -5.91
N GLU A 380 -33.73 -43.53 -6.03
CA GLU A 380 -34.73 -43.92 -5.05
C GLU A 380 -34.09 -44.62 -3.84
N GLY A 381 -34.41 -44.16 -2.63
CA GLY A 381 -34.22 -44.94 -1.40
C GLY A 381 -33.10 -44.47 -0.47
N ASN A 382 -33.51 -43.72 0.55
CA ASN A 382 -32.87 -43.52 1.86
C ASN A 382 -31.45 -42.95 1.98
N THR A 383 -31.35 -42.03 2.94
CA THR A 383 -30.19 -41.39 3.59
C THR A 383 -29.47 -40.28 2.83
N ALA A 384 -29.78 -39.05 3.27
CA ALA A 384 -29.02 -37.85 3.05
C ALA A 384 -27.57 -38.03 3.54
N VAL A 385 -26.60 -37.84 2.65
CA VAL A 385 -25.18 -37.90 2.98
C VAL A 385 -24.75 -36.56 3.57
N GLU A 386 -24.19 -36.64 4.79
CA GLU A 386 -23.72 -35.56 5.65
C GLU A 386 -22.64 -34.68 5.00
N VAL A 387 -22.76 -33.37 5.18
CA VAL A 387 -21.67 -32.41 4.93
C VAL A 387 -20.60 -32.63 5.99
N SER A 388 -19.36 -32.90 5.58
CA SER A 388 -18.28 -33.23 6.53
C SER A 388 -18.06 -32.12 7.56
N THR A 389 -17.82 -32.49 8.81
CA THR A 389 -17.60 -31.56 9.96
C THR A 389 -16.55 -30.50 9.65
N LEU A 390 -15.51 -30.86 8.89
CA LEU A 390 -14.44 -29.96 8.44
C LEU A 390 -14.95 -28.83 7.53
N GLN A 391 -15.90 -29.11 6.63
CA GLN A 391 -16.50 -28.07 5.78
C GLN A 391 -17.36 -27.10 6.59
N GLN A 392 -18.06 -27.60 7.61
CA GLN A 392 -18.86 -26.77 8.50
C GLN A 392 -17.97 -25.88 9.38
N GLU A 393 -16.82 -26.39 9.85
CA GLU A 393 -15.83 -25.63 10.61
C GLU A 393 -15.19 -24.51 9.78
N ILE A 394 -14.77 -24.81 8.54
CA ILE A 394 -14.24 -23.80 7.61
C ILE A 394 -15.30 -22.73 7.33
N ALA A 395 -16.53 -23.13 7.05
CA ALA A 395 -17.64 -22.20 6.84
C ALA A 395 -17.96 -21.37 8.09
N ALA A 396 -17.80 -21.92 9.29
CA ALA A 396 -17.97 -21.18 10.53
C ALA A 396 -16.86 -20.16 10.77
N LYS A 397 -15.61 -20.49 10.43
CA LYS A 397 -14.47 -19.58 10.49
C LYS A 397 -14.61 -18.44 9.47
N LEU A 398 -15.04 -18.75 8.25
CA LEU A 398 -15.39 -17.74 7.25
C LEU A 398 -16.51 -16.82 7.75
N ALA A 399 -17.59 -17.39 8.28
CA ALA A 399 -18.69 -16.60 8.87
C ALA A 399 -18.24 -15.71 10.04
N PHE A 400 -17.26 -16.17 10.83
CA PHE A 400 -16.65 -15.36 11.89
C PHE A 400 -15.87 -14.16 11.32
N PHE A 401 -15.08 -14.36 10.26
CA PHE A 401 -14.37 -13.27 9.58
C PHE A 401 -15.32 -12.31 8.84
N GLU A 402 -16.45 -12.81 8.35
CA GLU A 402 -17.56 -12.02 7.79
C GLU A 402 -18.37 -11.28 8.87
N GLN A 403 -18.03 -11.42 10.16
CA GLN A 403 -18.78 -10.89 11.32
C GLN A 403 -20.22 -11.43 11.45
N ASP A 404 -20.59 -12.49 10.72
CA ASP A 404 -21.85 -13.22 10.91
C ASP A 404 -21.71 -14.25 12.03
N PHE A 405 -21.67 -13.74 13.26
CA PHE A 405 -21.51 -14.55 14.46
C PHE A 405 -22.67 -15.54 14.68
N VAL A 406 -23.89 -15.19 14.25
CA VAL A 406 -25.07 -16.05 14.39
C VAL A 406 -24.93 -17.28 13.51
N LYS A 407 -24.52 -17.11 12.25
CA LYS A 407 -24.24 -18.23 11.34
C LYS A 407 -23.04 -19.05 11.80
N SER A 408 -21.99 -18.40 12.31
CA SER A 408 -20.81 -19.08 12.86
C SER A 408 -21.17 -19.99 14.05
N VAL A 409 -21.92 -19.49 15.04
CA VAL A 409 -22.42 -20.29 16.18
C VAL A 409 -23.30 -21.44 15.70
N ARG A 410 -24.19 -21.20 14.73
CA ARG A 410 -25.07 -22.25 14.18
C ARG A 410 -24.28 -23.38 13.53
N LEU A 411 -23.24 -23.05 12.75
CA LEU A 411 -22.39 -24.02 12.06
C LEU A 411 -21.48 -24.78 13.03
N LEU A 412 -20.90 -24.11 14.03
CA LEU A 412 -20.13 -24.76 15.09
C LEU A 412 -21.02 -25.66 15.95
N THR A 413 -22.26 -25.26 16.22
CA THR A 413 -23.21 -26.09 16.98
C THR A 413 -23.54 -27.38 16.24
N LYS A 414 -23.80 -27.31 14.92
CA LYS A 414 -23.96 -28.51 14.09
C LYS A 414 -22.71 -29.38 14.06
N SER A 415 -21.53 -28.76 14.02
CA SER A 415 -20.25 -29.47 14.05
C SER A 415 -20.04 -30.18 15.39
N ILE A 416 -20.45 -29.56 16.49
CA ILE A 416 -20.41 -30.14 17.85
C ILE A 416 -21.43 -31.26 18.00
N GLU A 417 -22.63 -31.14 17.42
CA GLU A 417 -23.63 -32.22 17.39
C GLU A 417 -23.11 -33.46 16.65
N ALA A 418 -22.33 -33.25 15.58
CA ALA A 418 -21.69 -34.32 14.82
C ALA A 418 -20.45 -34.90 15.52
N GLU A 419 -19.61 -34.08 16.13
CA GLU A 419 -18.38 -34.49 16.84
C GLU A 419 -18.32 -33.96 18.30
N PRO A 420 -19.14 -34.49 19.23
CA PRO A 420 -19.24 -33.95 20.60
C PRO A 420 -17.98 -34.09 21.47
N ALA A 421 -17.00 -34.90 21.04
CA ALA A 421 -15.77 -35.14 21.77
C ALA A 421 -14.63 -34.18 21.38
N ARG A 422 -14.82 -33.31 20.38
CA ARG A 422 -13.74 -32.49 19.82
C ARG A 422 -13.62 -31.14 20.54
N ALA A 423 -12.67 -31.06 21.48
CA ALA A 423 -12.42 -29.88 22.33
C ALA A 423 -12.25 -28.56 21.55
N GLN A 424 -11.59 -28.60 20.39
CA GLN A 424 -11.36 -27.41 19.56
C GLN A 424 -12.66 -26.72 19.13
N LEU A 425 -13.72 -27.47 18.83
CA LEU A 425 -14.99 -26.88 18.37
C LEU A 425 -15.66 -26.05 19.46
N TYR A 426 -15.58 -26.50 20.71
CA TYR A 426 -16.05 -25.75 21.87
C TYR A 426 -15.18 -24.51 22.13
N SER A 427 -13.85 -24.61 21.98
CA SER A 427 -12.96 -23.44 22.11
C SER A 427 -13.21 -22.40 21.00
N ASP A 428 -13.46 -22.84 19.77
CA ASP A 428 -13.76 -21.95 18.64
C ASP A 428 -15.13 -21.28 18.85
N ARG A 429 -16.14 -22.01 19.34
CA ARG A 429 -17.46 -21.43 19.64
C ARG A 429 -17.43 -20.48 20.85
N ALA A 430 -16.59 -20.75 21.85
CA ALA A 430 -16.34 -19.83 22.96
C ALA A 430 -15.75 -18.48 22.50
N MET A 431 -14.86 -18.50 21.50
CA MET A 431 -14.34 -17.29 20.87
C MET A 431 -15.46 -16.48 20.20
N VAL A 432 -16.34 -17.14 19.45
CA VAL A 432 -17.49 -16.46 18.83
C VAL A 432 -18.42 -15.85 19.88
N PHE A 433 -18.69 -16.57 20.98
CA PHE A 433 -19.52 -16.03 22.07
C PHE A 433 -18.87 -14.85 22.80
N ASN A 434 -17.55 -14.83 22.93
CA ASN A 434 -16.82 -13.68 23.47
C ASN A 434 -17.00 -12.41 22.61
N GLU A 435 -16.93 -12.54 21.28
CA GLU A 435 -17.19 -11.42 20.36
C GLU A 435 -18.65 -10.97 20.38
N MET A 436 -19.60 -11.88 20.63
CA MET A 436 -21.02 -11.55 20.81
C MET A 436 -21.35 -10.94 22.19
N GLY A 437 -20.38 -10.80 23.09
CA GLY A 437 -20.61 -10.38 24.48
C GLY A 437 -21.35 -11.40 25.35
N LYS A 438 -21.51 -12.65 24.88
CA LYS A 438 -22.17 -13.77 25.57
C LYS A 438 -21.18 -14.50 26.48
N TYR A 439 -20.69 -13.81 27.49
CA TYR A 439 -19.56 -14.28 28.31
C TYR A 439 -19.88 -15.53 29.14
N ALA A 440 -21.13 -15.73 29.56
CA ALA A 440 -21.52 -16.91 30.33
C ALA A 440 -21.45 -18.18 29.46
N GLU A 441 -21.95 -18.10 28.22
CA GLU A 441 -21.88 -19.16 27.23
C GLU A 441 -20.45 -19.44 26.77
N ALA A 442 -19.63 -18.39 26.60
CA ALA A 442 -18.20 -18.52 26.29
C ALA A 442 -17.43 -19.27 27.39
N ILE A 443 -17.70 -18.97 28.67
CA ILE A 443 -17.10 -19.68 29.81
C ILE A 443 -17.57 -21.13 29.87
N ALA A 444 -18.85 -21.40 29.60
CA ALA A 444 -19.39 -22.76 29.59
C ALA A 444 -18.73 -23.62 28.50
N ASP A 445 -18.61 -23.10 27.28
CA ASP A 445 -17.94 -23.79 26.18
C ASP A 445 -16.43 -23.92 26.41
N GLY A 446 -15.77 -22.89 26.94
CA GLY A 446 -14.36 -22.97 27.31
C GLY A 446 -14.10 -24.04 28.37
N ASN A 447 -14.94 -24.13 29.40
CA ASN A 447 -14.83 -25.19 30.42
C ASN A 447 -15.08 -26.57 29.82
N ARG A 448 -16.08 -26.69 28.93
CA ARG A 448 -16.35 -27.95 28.23
C ARG A 448 -15.17 -28.38 27.34
N ALA A 449 -14.50 -27.42 26.69
CA ALA A 449 -13.28 -27.68 25.94
C ALA A 449 -12.16 -28.22 26.85
N LEU A 450 -11.98 -27.65 28.03
CA LEU A 450 -10.96 -28.09 29.00
C LEU A 450 -11.28 -29.43 29.68
N GLU A 451 -12.56 -29.79 29.82
CA GLU A 451 -12.97 -31.14 30.24
C GLU A 451 -12.59 -32.21 29.21
N LEU A 452 -12.64 -31.86 27.92
CA LEU A 452 -12.32 -32.76 26.81
C LEU A 452 -10.80 -32.78 26.52
N ASP A 453 -10.13 -31.64 26.58
CA ASP A 453 -8.69 -31.48 26.40
C ASP A 453 -8.15 -30.36 27.31
N ASN A 454 -7.54 -30.76 28.42
CA ASN A 454 -6.97 -29.82 29.40
C ASN A 454 -5.63 -29.21 28.97
N THR A 455 -5.08 -29.58 27.80
CA THR A 455 -3.85 -28.99 27.26
C THR A 455 -4.12 -27.82 26.30
N LEU A 456 -5.39 -27.59 25.96
CA LEU A 456 -5.81 -26.59 24.98
C LEU A 456 -5.67 -25.16 25.52
N CYS A 457 -4.55 -24.52 25.20
CA CYS A 457 -4.23 -23.16 25.67
C CYS A 457 -5.25 -22.10 25.24
N ASN A 458 -5.85 -22.24 24.06
CA ASN A 458 -6.85 -21.30 23.56
C ASN A 458 -8.11 -21.30 24.46
N ALA A 459 -8.52 -22.44 25.01
CA ALA A 459 -9.68 -22.52 25.89
C ALA A 459 -9.45 -21.77 27.21
N TYR A 460 -8.26 -21.90 27.82
CA TYR A 460 -7.88 -21.09 28.99
C TYR A 460 -7.90 -19.58 28.69
N TYR A 461 -7.40 -19.19 27.50
CA TYR A 461 -7.43 -17.80 27.06
C TYR A 461 -8.86 -17.28 26.90
N GLN A 462 -9.75 -18.03 26.23
CA GLN A 462 -11.13 -17.60 26.01
C GLN A 462 -11.89 -17.40 27.32
N ILE A 463 -11.75 -18.32 28.29
CA ILE A 463 -12.38 -18.19 29.62
C ILE A 463 -11.84 -16.96 30.36
N ALA A 464 -10.51 -16.78 30.35
CA ALA A 464 -9.89 -15.65 31.01
C ALA A 464 -10.32 -14.32 30.41
N PHE A 465 -10.39 -14.24 29.07
CA PHE A 465 -10.89 -13.07 28.35
C PHE A 465 -12.33 -12.74 28.75
N SER A 466 -13.21 -13.73 28.85
CA SER A 466 -14.58 -13.54 29.35
C SER A 466 -14.62 -12.97 30.78
N TYR A 467 -13.73 -13.42 31.67
CA TYR A 467 -13.63 -12.89 33.03
C TYR A 467 -13.06 -11.47 33.07
N VAL A 468 -12.09 -11.13 32.22
CA VAL A 468 -11.54 -9.77 32.11
C VAL A 468 -12.62 -8.79 31.63
N LYS A 469 -13.42 -9.17 30.63
CA LYS A 469 -14.56 -8.36 30.17
C LYS A 469 -15.63 -8.15 31.24
N GLN A 470 -15.80 -9.11 32.14
CA GLN A 470 -16.67 -9.00 33.32
C GLN A 470 -16.00 -8.32 34.53
N GLN A 471 -14.78 -7.79 34.37
CA GLN A 471 -13.97 -7.18 35.44
C GLN A 471 -13.66 -8.13 36.61
N GLU A 472 -13.76 -9.44 36.41
CA GLU A 472 -13.44 -10.48 37.39
C GLU A 472 -11.95 -10.88 37.31
N TYR A 473 -11.06 -9.90 37.39
CA TYR A 473 -9.60 -10.06 37.18
C TYR A 473 -8.96 -11.15 38.05
N LYS A 474 -9.50 -11.39 39.26
CA LYS A 474 -9.00 -12.43 40.17
C LYS A 474 -9.24 -13.84 39.61
N ARG A 475 -10.42 -14.05 39.03
CA ARG A 475 -10.79 -15.32 38.38
C ARG A 475 -10.04 -15.48 37.06
N ALA A 476 -9.93 -14.43 36.26
CA ALA A 476 -9.12 -14.43 35.03
C ALA A 476 -7.65 -14.84 35.31
N SER A 477 -7.00 -14.23 36.31
CA SER A 477 -5.63 -14.56 36.70
C SER A 477 -5.48 -16.01 37.16
N THR A 478 -6.47 -16.55 37.88
CA THR A 478 -6.44 -17.95 38.34
C THR A 478 -6.56 -18.94 37.17
N VAL A 479 -7.45 -18.67 36.21
CA VAL A 479 -7.59 -19.49 35.00
C VAL A 479 -6.32 -19.45 34.16
N LEU A 480 -5.73 -18.26 33.96
CA LEU A 480 -4.50 -18.11 33.19
C LEU A 480 -3.32 -18.86 33.84
N LYS A 481 -3.18 -18.79 35.17
CA LYS A 481 -2.14 -19.53 35.91
C LYS A 481 -2.29 -21.04 35.81
N SER A 482 -3.51 -21.56 35.74
CA SER A 482 -3.77 -22.99 35.56
C SER A 482 -3.31 -23.47 34.18
N GLY A 483 -3.55 -22.70 33.12
CA GLY A 483 -3.13 -23.04 31.75
C GLY A 483 -1.66 -22.73 31.43
N LEU A 484 -0.98 -21.91 32.23
CA LEU A 484 0.42 -21.48 32.00
C LEU A 484 1.39 -22.65 31.80
N LYS A 485 1.12 -23.80 32.43
CA LYS A 485 1.95 -25.02 32.33
C LYS A 485 1.99 -25.62 30.91
N PHE A 486 1.03 -25.25 30.06
CA PHE A 486 0.87 -25.79 28.71
C PHE A 486 1.22 -24.77 27.62
N VAL A 487 1.50 -23.51 27.99
CA VAL A 487 1.76 -22.41 27.05
C VAL A 487 3.19 -22.48 26.51
N THR A 488 3.34 -22.55 25.19
CA THR A 488 4.63 -22.41 24.49
C THR A 488 4.62 -21.14 23.64
N GLY A 489 4.91 -19.98 24.25
CA GLY A 489 5.19 -18.74 23.52
C GLY A 489 3.98 -17.99 22.91
N ASP A 490 2.75 -18.17 23.40
CA ASP A 490 1.61 -17.33 22.99
C ASP A 490 1.61 -15.99 23.76
N PHE A 491 2.06 -14.92 23.11
CA PHE A 491 2.16 -13.57 23.70
C PHE A 491 0.81 -12.98 24.12
N ARG A 492 -0.30 -13.37 23.49
CA ARG A 492 -1.64 -12.91 23.88
C ARG A 492 -1.99 -13.41 25.29
N TYR A 493 -1.56 -14.62 25.60
CA TYR A 493 -1.76 -15.26 26.89
C TYR A 493 -0.95 -14.55 28.00
N ILE A 494 0.31 -14.21 27.70
CA ILE A 494 1.20 -13.52 28.63
C ILE A 494 0.73 -12.07 28.87
N ASN A 495 0.33 -11.36 27.82
CA ASN A 495 -0.17 -9.98 27.93
C ASN A 495 -1.44 -9.89 28.78
N LEU A 496 -2.42 -10.79 28.55
CA LEU A 496 -3.65 -10.82 29.33
C LEU A 496 -3.40 -11.15 30.82
N MET A 497 -2.37 -11.97 31.09
CA MET A 497 -1.95 -12.29 32.46
C MET A 497 -1.35 -11.06 33.16
N ASN A 498 -0.44 -10.35 32.50
CA ASN A 498 0.17 -9.13 33.02
C ASN A 498 -0.89 -8.04 33.28
N GLU A 499 -1.84 -7.87 32.35
CA GLU A 499 -2.97 -6.95 32.50
C GLU A 499 -3.82 -7.27 33.75
N CYS A 500 -4.13 -8.56 33.97
CA CYS A 500 -4.87 -8.97 35.17
C CYS A 500 -4.11 -8.67 36.46
N GLU A 501 -2.79 -8.87 36.50
CA GLU A 501 -1.96 -8.63 37.68
C GLU A 501 -1.84 -7.13 38.00
N GLU A 502 -1.67 -6.29 36.98
CA GLU A 502 -1.68 -4.83 37.13
C GLU A 502 -3.01 -4.29 37.66
N LEU A 503 -4.14 -4.81 37.15
CA LEU A 503 -5.48 -4.37 37.56
C LEU A 503 -5.83 -4.86 38.97
N LEU A 504 -5.36 -6.04 39.37
CA LEU A 504 -5.52 -6.56 40.73
C LEU A 504 -4.73 -5.77 41.77
N ALA A 505 -3.60 -5.18 41.39
CA ALA A 505 -2.79 -4.32 42.25
C ALA A 505 -3.45 -2.96 42.58
N LYS A 506 -4.57 -2.59 41.90
CA LYS A 506 -5.18 -1.24 41.94
C LYS A 506 -6.52 -1.06 42.71
N LYS A 507 -7.11 -2.05 43.39
CA LYS A 507 -8.47 -1.94 44.03
C LYS A 507 -8.56 -0.82 45.12
N LEU A 508 -9.60 0.04 45.35
CA LEU A 508 -11.01 0.34 44.92
C LEU A 508 -11.49 1.68 45.65
N PRO A 509 -12.67 2.37 45.43
CA PRO A 509 -13.84 2.12 44.54
C PRO A 509 -14.43 3.29 43.66
N MET A 510 -15.05 2.88 42.54
CA MET A 510 -16.28 3.29 41.78
C MET A 510 -16.73 4.76 41.54
N SER A 511 -16.99 5.10 40.26
CA SER A 511 -18.37 5.45 39.77
C SER A 511 -18.55 5.16 38.27
N HIS A 512 -19.79 4.80 37.89
CA HIS A 512 -20.22 4.33 36.58
C HIS A 512 -20.11 5.36 35.44
N GLN A 513 -19.50 4.97 34.30
CA GLN A 513 -19.93 5.42 32.97
C GLN A 513 -19.60 4.38 31.89
N GLN A 514 -20.51 4.28 30.92
CA GLN A 514 -20.69 3.21 29.94
C GLN A 514 -19.48 3.00 29.01
N ILE A 515 -19.09 1.74 28.80
CA ILE A 515 -18.17 1.30 27.75
C ILE A 515 -19.02 0.86 26.57
N ASN A 516 -18.94 1.61 25.46
CA ASN A 516 -19.36 1.16 24.14
C ASN A 516 -18.13 0.69 23.37
N ASP A 517 -18.32 -0.38 22.60
CA ASP A 517 -17.37 -0.99 21.69
C ASP A 517 -16.64 0.03 20.81
N THR A 518 -15.32 -0.12 20.72
CA THR A 518 -14.56 0.30 19.54
C THR A 518 -13.32 -0.57 19.36
N SER A 519 -13.28 -1.16 18.16
CA SER A 519 -12.16 -1.80 17.49
C SER A 519 -10.88 -0.97 17.54
N CYS A 520 -9.76 -1.70 17.51
CA CYS A 520 -8.39 -1.23 17.35
C CYS A 520 -8.24 -0.03 16.38
N THR A 521 -8.30 1.20 16.89
CA THR A 521 -7.86 2.42 16.18
C THR A 521 -7.54 3.59 17.11
N LEU A 522 -7.52 3.38 18.44
CA LEU A 522 -7.27 4.42 19.44
C LEU A 522 -6.15 4.01 20.40
N LYS A 523 -4.92 3.92 19.89
CA LYS A 523 -3.68 4.09 20.69
C LYS A 523 -2.59 4.90 19.97
N HIS A 524 -2.95 5.66 18.94
CA HIS A 524 -2.02 6.60 18.27
C HIS A 524 -2.30 8.08 18.57
N LYS A 525 -3.36 8.40 19.34
CA LYS A 525 -3.77 9.79 19.60
C LYS A 525 -3.35 10.37 20.95
N GLU A 526 -3.08 9.55 21.97
CA GLU A 526 -2.73 10.08 23.31
C GLU A 526 -1.22 10.31 23.53
N ALA A 527 -0.37 9.97 22.55
CA ALA A 527 1.05 10.32 22.59
C ALA A 527 1.36 11.73 22.03
N ILE A 528 0.37 12.44 21.46
CA ILE A 528 0.60 13.72 20.75
C ILE A 528 0.31 14.94 21.63
N GLU A 529 -0.31 14.80 22.81
CA GLU A 529 -0.57 15.93 23.73
C GLU A 529 0.39 16.02 24.93
N CYS A 530 1.46 15.22 24.97
CA CYS A 530 2.45 15.29 26.05
C CYS A 530 3.91 15.33 25.56
N SER A 531 4.25 16.28 24.67
CA SER A 531 5.57 16.93 24.66
C SER A 531 5.60 18.09 23.65
N GLN A 532 5.38 19.31 24.13
CA GLN A 532 5.74 20.52 23.36
C GLN A 532 7.28 20.73 23.29
N ASN A 533 8.08 19.66 23.32
CA ASN A 533 9.52 19.70 23.12
C ASN A 533 9.99 18.39 22.44
N GLN A 534 10.47 18.52 21.20
CA GLN A 534 11.12 17.52 20.33
C GLN A 534 10.25 16.38 19.76
N SER A 535 9.95 16.47 18.45
CA SER A 535 9.41 15.36 17.65
C SER A 535 10.42 14.21 17.55
N PRO A 536 10.01 12.92 17.64
CA PRO A 536 10.93 11.79 17.46
C PRO A 536 11.53 11.82 16.05
N SER A 537 12.86 11.74 15.95
CA SER A 537 13.60 11.96 14.69
C SER A 537 13.99 10.68 13.94
N VAL A 538 13.82 9.51 14.58
CA VAL A 538 14.29 8.21 14.09
C VAL A 538 13.13 7.23 13.95
N TYR A 539 13.03 6.58 12.79
CA TYR A 539 12.06 5.52 12.51
C TYR A 539 12.70 4.15 12.70
N VAL A 540 12.18 3.33 13.61
CA VAL A 540 12.67 1.97 13.84
C VAL A 540 11.63 1.00 13.33
N LEU A 541 12.04 0.08 12.47
CA LEU A 541 11.12 -0.87 11.84
C LEU A 541 11.62 -2.29 12.05
N TYR A 542 10.74 -3.15 12.56
CA TYR A 542 11.01 -4.58 12.72
C TYR A 542 9.68 -5.36 12.63
N ASP A 543 9.66 -6.54 12.03
CA ASP A 543 8.49 -7.44 12.05
C ASP A 543 8.86 -8.84 12.59
N THR A 544 8.08 -9.34 13.55
CA THR A 544 8.32 -10.67 14.14
C THR A 544 8.15 -11.81 13.13
N LEU A 545 7.46 -11.60 12.01
CA LEU A 545 7.40 -12.56 10.90
C LEU A 545 8.78 -12.92 10.35
N MET A 546 9.76 -12.02 10.42
CA MET A 546 11.13 -12.29 9.97
C MET A 546 11.87 -13.34 10.83
N THR A 547 11.36 -13.63 12.03
CA THR A 547 11.87 -14.71 12.90
C THR A 547 11.40 -16.10 12.44
N LYS A 548 10.37 -16.16 11.58
CA LYS A 548 9.76 -17.42 11.11
C LYS A 548 10.46 -18.00 9.87
N LEU A 549 11.49 -17.33 9.33
CA LEU A 549 12.19 -17.67 8.08
C LEU A 549 12.94 -19.00 8.08
N HIS A 550 13.32 -19.55 9.24
CA HIS A 550 13.84 -20.91 9.50
C HIS A 550 14.50 -20.91 10.89
N ARG A 551 14.58 -22.08 11.54
CA ARG A 551 15.53 -22.37 12.63
C ARG A 551 16.59 -23.32 12.08
N PRO A 552 17.89 -22.96 12.09
CA PRO A 552 18.93 -23.90 11.69
C PRO A 552 18.96 -25.14 12.59
N ARG A 553 19.37 -26.29 12.02
CA ARG A 553 19.57 -27.56 12.76
C ARG A 553 21.04 -27.97 12.87
N ALA A 554 21.93 -27.44 12.04
CA ALA A 554 23.34 -27.70 12.16
C ALA A 554 23.94 -26.82 13.24
N GLU A 555 24.80 -27.36 14.10
CA GLU A 555 25.59 -26.60 15.09
C GLU A 555 26.47 -25.50 14.46
N LYS A 556 26.56 -25.41 13.12
CA LYS A 556 27.41 -24.50 12.36
C LYS A 556 26.69 -23.32 11.69
N ASP A 557 25.36 -23.31 11.60
CA ASP A 557 24.64 -22.22 10.92
C ASP A 557 24.51 -21.01 11.85
N MET A 558 25.25 -19.95 11.53
CA MET A 558 25.31 -18.74 12.35
C MET A 558 24.09 -17.83 12.16
N GLU A 559 23.43 -17.87 11.00
CA GLU A 559 22.22 -17.07 10.70
C GLU A 559 20.98 -17.72 11.34
N ASN A 560 20.42 -17.08 12.37
CA ASN A 560 19.35 -17.66 13.18
C ASN A 560 18.41 -16.57 13.75
N PRO A 561 17.17 -16.93 14.13
CA PRO A 561 16.20 -15.94 14.62
C PRO A 561 16.55 -15.33 15.99
N ASP A 562 17.47 -15.90 16.76
CA ASP A 562 17.84 -15.35 18.07
C ASP A 562 18.66 -14.06 17.94
N ARG A 563 19.35 -13.85 16.80
CA ARG A 563 19.94 -12.56 16.43
C ARG A 563 18.89 -11.45 16.51
N TYR A 564 17.73 -11.71 15.90
CA TYR A 564 16.61 -10.80 15.84
C TYR A 564 16.00 -10.57 17.22
N HIS A 565 15.76 -11.64 17.98
CA HIS A 565 15.22 -11.53 19.35
C HIS A 565 16.15 -10.77 20.30
N ALA A 566 17.46 -10.96 20.18
CA ALA A 566 18.44 -10.30 21.02
C ALA A 566 18.41 -8.77 20.85
N ILE A 567 18.35 -8.29 19.60
CA ILE A 567 18.23 -6.86 19.29
C ILE A 567 16.95 -6.27 19.89
N ILE A 568 15.80 -6.89 19.65
CA ILE A 568 14.51 -6.38 20.16
C ILE A 568 14.49 -6.36 21.69
N LYS A 569 15.04 -7.40 22.34
CA LYS A 569 15.19 -7.43 23.79
C LYS A 569 16.09 -6.29 24.30
N ALA A 570 17.19 -6.03 23.63
CA ALA A 570 18.13 -4.96 24.00
C ALA A 570 17.52 -3.57 23.80
N PHE A 571 16.82 -3.34 22.70
CA PHE A 571 16.07 -2.11 22.44
C PHE A 571 15.02 -1.84 23.52
N ASN A 572 14.20 -2.83 23.86
CA ASN A 572 13.23 -2.71 24.95
C ASN A 572 13.91 -2.43 26.30
N SER A 573 15.00 -3.15 26.60
CA SER A 573 15.72 -3.00 27.87
C SER A 573 16.44 -1.66 27.99
N SER A 574 16.79 -1.03 26.86
CA SER A 574 17.46 0.27 26.81
C SER A 574 16.52 1.47 27.00
N GLY A 575 15.20 1.28 26.82
CA GLY A 575 14.21 2.37 26.82
C GLY A 575 14.30 3.33 25.62
N LEU A 576 15.12 3.03 24.60
CA LEU A 576 15.33 3.92 23.46
C LEU A 576 14.17 3.93 22.46
N LEU A 577 13.36 2.87 22.41
CA LEU A 577 12.22 2.78 21.50
C LEU A 577 11.15 3.85 21.77
N ASP A 578 11.00 4.28 23.03
CA ASP A 578 10.06 5.34 23.42
C ASP A 578 10.38 6.70 22.77
N ARG A 579 11.62 6.86 22.28
CA ARG A 579 12.11 8.06 21.59
C ARG A 579 12.06 7.94 20.07
N CYS A 580 11.59 6.80 19.57
CA CYS A 580 11.55 6.46 18.15
C CYS A 580 10.12 6.38 17.65
N MET A 581 9.94 6.59 16.34
CA MET A 581 8.73 6.16 15.66
C MET A 581 8.86 4.66 15.39
N LEU A 582 8.13 3.83 16.13
CA LEU A 582 8.22 2.39 16.01
C LEU A 582 7.19 1.84 15.02
N CYS A 583 7.62 0.96 14.11
CA CYS A 583 6.76 0.16 13.24
C CYS A 583 7.04 -1.33 13.44
N THR A 584 6.01 -2.07 13.84
CA THR A 584 6.10 -3.52 14.11
C THR A 584 5.46 -4.40 13.04
N GLU A 585 4.93 -3.78 11.99
CA GLU A 585 4.17 -4.41 10.91
C GLU A 585 4.77 -3.95 9.57
N ALA A 586 5.74 -4.71 9.07
CA ALA A 586 6.42 -4.38 7.82
C ALA A 586 5.52 -4.72 6.63
N VAL A 587 5.60 -3.92 5.57
CA VAL A 587 4.91 -4.22 4.31
C VAL A 587 5.83 -5.08 3.44
N SER A 588 5.29 -6.17 2.88
CA SER A 588 6.04 -6.99 1.92
C SER A 588 6.35 -6.19 0.65
N LEU A 589 7.55 -6.37 0.12
CA LEU A 589 7.99 -5.69 -1.10
C LEU A 589 7.10 -6.07 -2.29
N ASP A 590 6.62 -5.05 -3.01
CA ASP A 590 6.01 -5.26 -4.30
C ASP A 590 7.06 -5.76 -5.32
N ARG A 591 6.72 -6.83 -6.03
CA ARG A 591 7.53 -7.44 -7.09
C ARG A 591 8.10 -6.40 -8.06
N GLN A 592 7.36 -5.35 -8.40
CA GLN A 592 7.81 -4.32 -9.35
C GLN A 592 9.08 -3.60 -8.88
N TYR A 593 9.30 -3.49 -7.57
CA TYR A 593 10.50 -2.87 -7.01
C TYR A 593 11.67 -3.86 -6.93
N ALA A 594 11.40 -5.16 -6.74
CA ALA A 594 12.42 -6.20 -6.80
C ALA A 594 13.11 -6.24 -8.17
N ILE A 595 12.32 -6.10 -9.25
CA ILE A 595 12.82 -6.10 -10.64
C ILE A 595 13.58 -4.82 -11.05
N PHE A 596 13.68 -3.82 -10.17
CA PHE A 596 14.59 -2.70 -10.41
C PHE A 596 16.06 -3.09 -10.31
N VAL A 597 16.33 -4.18 -9.58
CA VAL A 597 17.67 -4.67 -9.27
C VAL A 597 17.87 -6.07 -9.83
N HIS A 598 16.93 -6.96 -9.53
CA HIS A 598 17.06 -8.38 -9.82
C HIS A 598 16.42 -8.75 -11.15
N ASP A 599 16.99 -9.78 -11.78
CA ASP A 599 16.44 -10.32 -13.01
C ASP A 599 15.04 -10.88 -12.77
N GLU A 600 14.13 -10.65 -13.70
CA GLU A 600 12.73 -11.01 -13.52
C GLU A 600 12.55 -12.53 -13.28
N GLU A 601 13.34 -13.36 -13.97
CA GLU A 601 13.34 -14.81 -13.78
C GLU A 601 13.82 -15.21 -12.39
N TYR A 602 14.81 -14.50 -11.85
CA TYR A 602 15.31 -14.74 -10.50
C TYR A 602 14.28 -14.36 -9.44
N VAL A 603 13.58 -13.24 -9.60
CA VAL A 603 12.48 -12.85 -8.69
C VAL A 603 11.37 -13.91 -8.70
N ARG A 604 10.95 -14.40 -9.88
CA ARG A 604 9.98 -15.50 -9.99
C ARG A 604 10.49 -16.79 -9.34
N PHE A 605 11.78 -17.04 -9.45
CA PHE A 605 12.41 -18.16 -8.78
C PHE A 605 12.27 -18.04 -7.24
N ILE A 606 12.53 -16.86 -6.66
CA ILE A 606 12.34 -16.60 -5.21
C ILE A 606 10.87 -16.77 -4.81
N GLU A 607 9.91 -16.24 -5.58
CA GLU A 607 8.46 -16.41 -5.33
C GLU A 607 8.05 -17.89 -5.30
N SER A 608 8.64 -18.71 -6.18
CA SER A 608 8.34 -20.13 -6.27
C SER A 608 8.88 -20.98 -5.11
N LEU A 609 9.75 -20.42 -4.25
CA LEU A 609 10.41 -21.16 -3.16
C LEU A 609 9.40 -21.78 -2.19
N THR A 610 8.31 -21.10 -1.87
CA THR A 610 7.29 -21.63 -0.94
C THR A 610 6.68 -22.93 -1.46
N VAL A 611 6.30 -22.99 -2.74
CA VAL A 611 5.72 -24.18 -3.36
C VAL A 611 6.76 -25.30 -3.47
N LYS A 612 7.95 -24.98 -3.98
CA LYS A 612 9.04 -25.95 -4.14
C LYS A 612 9.45 -26.59 -2.80
N MET A 613 9.46 -25.79 -1.73
CA MET A 613 9.77 -26.29 -0.39
C MET A 613 8.64 -27.13 0.20
N HIS A 614 7.38 -26.83 -0.12
CA HIS A 614 6.24 -27.63 0.31
C HIS A 614 6.24 -29.02 -0.36
N GLU A 615 6.59 -29.10 -1.64
CA GLU A 615 6.65 -30.35 -2.40
C GLU A 615 7.80 -31.28 -1.96
N ALA A 616 8.89 -30.71 -1.47
CA ALA A 616 10.11 -31.47 -1.16
C ALA A 616 10.06 -32.35 0.12
N LYS A 617 8.94 -32.36 0.87
CA LYS A 617 8.56 -33.32 1.96
C LYS A 617 9.61 -33.72 3.03
N LYS A 618 10.80 -33.11 3.13
CA LYS A 618 11.83 -33.35 4.17
C LYS A 618 12.54 -32.05 4.60
N LEU A 619 13.05 -32.02 5.85
CA LEU A 619 13.86 -30.95 6.46
C LEU A 619 15.29 -30.82 5.90
N PRO A 620 15.98 -29.67 6.14
CA PRO A 620 15.89 -28.46 5.33
C PRO A 620 16.52 -28.69 3.95
N ASN A 621 15.83 -28.30 2.89
CA ASN A 621 16.41 -28.41 1.55
C ASN A 621 17.33 -27.22 1.34
N TYR A 622 18.63 -27.48 1.28
CA TYR A 622 19.58 -26.54 0.72
C TYR A 622 19.17 -26.29 -0.72
N LEU A 623 19.16 -25.01 -1.09
CA LEU A 623 18.85 -24.65 -2.44
C LEU A 623 20.08 -24.03 -3.09
N LYS A 624 20.40 -24.57 -4.26
CA LYS A 624 21.47 -24.11 -5.13
C LYS A 624 20.85 -23.43 -6.33
N TYR A 625 20.90 -22.10 -6.38
CA TYR A 625 20.47 -21.33 -7.56
C TYR A 625 21.55 -20.30 -7.89
N GLY A 626 22.19 -20.45 -9.06
CA GLY A 626 23.27 -19.56 -9.49
C GLY A 626 24.61 -19.72 -8.76
N GLY A 627 24.71 -20.51 -7.69
CA GLY A 627 25.99 -20.79 -7.04
C GLY A 627 25.90 -21.45 -5.66
N ASP A 628 26.04 -20.68 -4.58
CA ASP A 628 26.26 -21.20 -3.21
C ASP A 628 25.04 -21.95 -2.67
N GLU A 629 25.25 -22.85 -1.71
CA GLU A 629 24.17 -23.55 -1.00
C GLU A 629 23.62 -22.65 0.10
N ILE A 630 22.33 -22.33 0.02
CA ILE A 630 21.67 -21.47 1.00
C ILE A 630 20.51 -22.21 1.65
N VAL A 631 20.40 -22.02 2.96
CA VAL A 631 19.34 -22.59 3.78
C VAL A 631 18.03 -21.89 3.44
N CYS A 632 17.02 -22.68 3.07
CA CYS A 632 15.68 -22.16 2.83
C CYS A 632 14.60 -23.01 3.51
N SER A 633 13.44 -22.40 3.72
CA SER A 633 12.24 -23.00 4.28
C SER A 633 11.01 -22.58 3.49
N VAL A 634 9.86 -23.17 3.80
CA VAL A 634 8.57 -22.80 3.20
C VAL A 634 8.21 -21.32 3.39
N ARG A 635 8.80 -20.65 4.38
CA ARG A 635 8.56 -19.22 4.68
C ARG A 635 9.68 -18.30 4.19
N THR A 636 10.68 -18.83 3.49
CA THR A 636 11.79 -18.01 2.99
C THR A 636 11.30 -16.94 2.03
N ALA A 637 10.44 -17.26 1.06
CA ALA A 637 9.92 -16.26 0.12
C ALA A 637 9.23 -15.09 0.84
N GLU A 638 8.26 -15.40 1.70
CA GLU A 638 7.53 -14.41 2.52
C GLU A 638 8.49 -13.48 3.26
N GLY A 639 9.46 -14.05 3.96
CA GLY A 639 10.40 -13.28 4.75
C GLY A 639 11.41 -12.47 3.93
N VAL A 640 11.82 -12.95 2.76
CA VAL A 640 12.69 -12.23 1.82
C VAL A 640 12.02 -10.97 1.29
N PHE A 641 10.77 -11.07 0.83
CA PHE A 641 10.01 -9.90 0.37
C PHE A 641 9.69 -8.96 1.53
N LEU A 642 9.41 -9.49 2.73
CA LEU A 642 9.18 -8.67 3.91
C LEU A 642 10.42 -7.86 4.33
N ALA A 643 11.61 -8.46 4.31
CA ALA A 643 12.88 -7.80 4.65
C ALA A 643 13.20 -6.66 3.67
N ALA A 644 13.09 -6.92 2.37
CA ALA A 644 13.33 -5.88 1.38
C ALA A 644 12.25 -4.78 1.43
N GLY A 645 11.00 -5.14 1.72
CA GLY A 645 9.89 -4.20 1.85
C GLY A 645 10.04 -3.28 3.06
N ALA A 646 10.53 -3.81 4.19
CA ALA A 646 10.90 -3.04 5.37
C ALA A 646 11.95 -1.96 5.07
N VAL A 647 12.99 -2.28 4.29
CA VAL A 647 14.01 -1.28 3.89
C VAL A 647 13.41 -0.23 2.95
N VAL A 648 12.56 -0.62 2.00
CA VAL A 648 11.85 0.35 1.13
C VAL A 648 10.93 1.27 1.94
N GLN A 649 10.21 0.73 2.92
CA GLN A 649 9.36 1.49 3.83
C GLN A 649 10.17 2.49 4.67
N ALA A 650 11.34 2.08 5.16
CA ALA A 650 12.28 2.97 5.85
C ALA A 650 12.82 4.08 4.92
N CYS A 651 13.18 3.74 3.68
CA CYS A 651 13.60 4.70 2.65
C CYS A 651 12.50 5.71 2.34
N GLN A 652 11.26 5.25 2.17
CA GLN A 652 10.11 6.10 1.91
C GLN A 652 9.84 7.07 3.08
N ALA A 653 9.90 6.59 4.33
CA ALA A 653 9.68 7.44 5.50
C ALA A 653 10.71 8.59 5.58
N VAL A 654 11.98 8.30 5.30
CA VAL A 654 13.03 9.34 5.26
C VAL A 654 12.88 10.24 4.05
N ALA A 655 12.67 9.69 2.85
CA ALA A 655 12.52 10.46 1.60
C ALA A 655 11.35 11.46 1.63
N THR A 656 10.25 11.09 2.31
CA THR A 656 9.06 11.94 2.45
C THR A 656 9.14 12.91 3.65
N GLY A 657 10.22 12.86 4.42
CA GLY A 657 10.46 13.74 5.57
C GLY A 657 9.66 13.40 6.83
N VAL A 658 9.11 12.17 6.93
CA VAL A 658 8.46 11.67 8.16
C VAL A 658 9.48 11.56 9.30
N CYS A 659 10.69 11.12 8.98
CA CYS A 659 11.82 11.07 9.88
C CYS A 659 13.09 11.52 9.14
N LYS A 660 14.18 11.77 9.88
CA LYS A 660 15.50 12.08 9.30
C LYS A 660 16.36 10.82 9.14
N SER A 661 16.05 9.81 9.92
CA SER A 661 16.81 8.57 9.85
C SER A 661 15.93 7.40 10.18
N ALA A 662 16.29 6.24 9.65
CA ALA A 662 15.62 5.01 9.99
C ALA A 662 16.62 3.88 10.26
N PHE A 663 16.17 2.91 11.04
CA PHE A 663 16.86 1.64 11.25
C PHE A 663 15.88 0.49 11.01
N ALA A 664 16.06 -0.20 9.89
CA ALA A 664 15.32 -1.39 9.54
C ALA A 664 16.04 -2.64 10.08
N ILE A 665 15.46 -3.26 11.10
CA ILE A 665 15.94 -4.53 11.65
C ILE A 665 15.32 -5.63 10.80
N VAL A 666 16.10 -6.20 9.89
CA VAL A 666 15.61 -7.12 8.87
C VAL A 666 16.32 -8.47 8.89
N ARG A 667 15.61 -9.50 8.44
CA ARG A 667 16.13 -10.83 8.18
C ARG A 667 15.28 -11.47 7.07
N PRO A 668 15.88 -12.02 6.00
CA PRO A 668 17.31 -12.23 5.79
C PRO A 668 18.10 -10.96 5.39
N PRO A 669 19.44 -10.98 5.51
CA PRO A 669 20.32 -9.92 5.00
C PRO A 669 20.27 -9.81 3.47
N GLY A 670 20.95 -8.82 2.89
CA GLY A 670 20.86 -8.48 1.47
C GLY A 670 22.18 -8.26 0.71
N HIS A 671 23.26 -7.80 1.32
CA HIS A 671 24.42 -7.25 0.57
C HIS A 671 25.17 -8.24 -0.36
N HIS A 672 25.03 -9.55 -0.15
CA HIS A 672 25.60 -10.60 -1.02
C HIS A 672 24.68 -11.01 -2.19
N ALA A 673 23.41 -10.59 -2.19
CA ALA A 673 22.49 -10.95 -3.24
C ALA A 673 22.84 -10.20 -4.54
N MET A 674 23.07 -10.97 -5.58
CA MET A 674 23.43 -10.54 -6.93
C MET A 674 22.17 -10.40 -7.81
N ARG A 675 22.30 -9.88 -9.04
CA ARG A 675 21.14 -9.68 -9.93
C ARG A 675 20.32 -10.95 -10.15
N ALA A 676 20.98 -12.10 -10.30
CA ALA A 676 20.35 -13.39 -10.59
C ALA A 676 20.80 -14.53 -9.65
N LYS A 677 21.42 -14.21 -8.51
CA LYS A 677 22.03 -15.22 -7.63
C LYS A 677 21.85 -14.84 -6.16
N ALA A 678 21.42 -15.82 -5.37
CA ALA A 678 21.45 -15.74 -3.91
C ALA A 678 22.85 -16.13 -3.42
N SER A 679 23.35 -15.48 -2.37
CA SER A 679 24.65 -15.80 -1.77
C SER A 679 24.72 -15.31 -0.32
N GLY A 680 25.56 -15.92 0.54
CA GLY A 680 25.82 -15.44 1.90
C GLY A 680 24.56 -15.15 2.75
N TYR A 681 23.59 -16.07 2.76
CA TYR A 681 22.26 -15.91 3.40
C TYR A 681 21.33 -14.84 2.77
N CYS A 682 21.79 -14.11 1.76
CA CYS A 682 21.08 -13.05 1.09
C CYS A 682 20.34 -13.58 -0.16
N PHE A 683 19.07 -13.22 -0.30
CA PHE A 683 18.22 -13.61 -1.44
C PHE A 683 17.79 -12.42 -2.30
N LEU A 684 17.52 -11.27 -1.71
CA LEU A 684 17.32 -10.01 -2.42
C LEU A 684 18.23 -8.97 -1.79
N ASN A 685 18.76 -8.06 -2.60
CA ASN A 685 19.66 -7.03 -2.13
C ASN A 685 18.84 -5.85 -1.60
N ASN A 686 18.57 -5.87 -0.30
CA ASN A 686 17.69 -4.92 0.38
C ASN A 686 18.10 -3.45 0.11
N ASN A 687 19.39 -3.13 0.27
CA ASN A 687 19.89 -1.77 0.05
C ASN A 687 19.96 -1.39 -1.43
N ALA A 688 20.30 -2.31 -2.33
CA ALA A 688 20.25 -2.00 -3.75
C ALA A 688 18.81 -1.72 -4.22
N ILE A 689 17.83 -2.47 -3.72
CA ILE A 689 16.40 -2.23 -4.00
C ILE A 689 16.00 -0.87 -3.44
N GLY A 690 16.39 -0.56 -2.21
CA GLY A 690 16.18 0.77 -1.60
C GLY A 690 16.77 1.91 -2.45
N ALA A 691 18.00 1.77 -2.93
CA ALA A 691 18.67 2.76 -3.77
C ALA A 691 17.91 2.99 -5.08
N ARG A 692 17.54 1.92 -5.79
CA ARG A 692 16.77 2.03 -7.04
C ARG A 692 15.37 2.56 -6.83
N TYR A 693 14.72 2.20 -5.72
CA TYR A 693 13.43 2.77 -5.33
C TYR A 693 13.56 4.28 -5.11
N LEU A 694 14.54 4.75 -4.35
CA LEU A 694 14.80 6.17 -4.12
C LEU A 694 15.07 6.92 -5.44
N GLN A 695 15.86 6.33 -6.34
CA GLN A 695 16.16 6.94 -7.64
C GLN A 695 14.93 7.01 -8.56
N ARG A 696 14.16 5.92 -8.69
CA ARG A 696 13.07 5.81 -9.67
C ARG A 696 11.75 6.39 -9.18
N VAL A 697 11.48 6.33 -7.87
CA VAL A 697 10.21 6.76 -7.27
C VAL A 697 10.34 8.15 -6.65
N HIS A 698 11.48 8.44 -6.02
CA HIS A 698 11.68 9.72 -5.30
C HIS A 698 12.67 10.67 -5.98
N ASN A 699 13.21 10.31 -7.15
CA ASN A 699 14.13 11.13 -7.96
C ASN A 699 15.42 11.57 -7.23
N PHE A 700 15.86 10.84 -6.21
CA PHE A 700 17.19 11.03 -5.61
C PHE A 700 18.25 10.63 -6.63
N SER A 701 19.18 11.51 -6.96
CA SER A 701 20.10 11.25 -8.07
C SER A 701 21.36 10.54 -7.64
N LYS A 702 21.91 10.88 -6.46
CA LYS A 702 23.16 10.33 -5.94
C LYS A 702 22.91 9.57 -4.64
N ILE A 703 23.17 8.27 -4.64
CA ILE A 703 23.04 7.42 -3.45
C ILE A 703 24.43 6.98 -2.99
N LEU A 704 24.75 7.15 -1.72
CA LEU A 704 25.93 6.56 -1.11
C LEU A 704 25.51 5.31 -0.35
N VAL A 705 26.12 4.18 -0.67
CA VAL A 705 25.96 2.93 0.07
C VAL A 705 27.25 2.68 0.85
N VAL A 706 27.15 2.67 2.18
CA VAL A 706 28.27 2.35 3.07
C VAL A 706 28.04 0.96 3.65
N ASP A 707 29.00 0.07 3.44
CA ASP A 707 29.00 -1.29 3.96
C ASP A 707 30.14 -1.46 4.95
N PHE A 708 29.79 -1.68 6.22
CA PHE A 708 30.75 -1.97 7.29
C PHE A 708 30.61 -3.38 7.85
N ASP A 709 29.79 -4.23 7.21
CA ASP A 709 29.80 -5.66 7.50
C ASP A 709 31.21 -6.22 7.29
N VAL A 710 31.63 -7.18 8.12
CA VAL A 710 32.99 -7.73 8.02
C VAL A 710 33.23 -8.45 6.68
N HIS A 711 32.15 -8.88 6.03
CA HIS A 711 32.16 -9.50 4.71
C HIS A 711 31.95 -8.44 3.61
N HIS A 712 32.60 -8.65 2.47
CA HIS A 712 32.41 -7.78 1.32
C HIS A 712 31.00 -7.94 0.73
N GLY A 713 30.25 -6.85 0.59
CA GLY A 713 28.97 -6.77 -0.12
C GLY A 713 29.11 -6.92 -1.64
N ASP A 714 29.55 -8.10 -2.09
CA ASP A 714 29.84 -8.41 -3.48
C ASP A 714 28.64 -8.32 -4.41
N GLY A 715 27.43 -8.62 -3.90
CA GLY A 715 26.19 -8.40 -4.62
C GLY A 715 25.94 -6.92 -4.89
N THR A 716 26.11 -6.07 -3.88
CA THR A 716 25.96 -4.61 -4.01
C THR A 716 26.99 -4.04 -5.00
N GLN A 717 28.25 -4.47 -4.90
CA GLN A 717 29.28 -4.11 -5.88
C GLN A 717 28.87 -4.52 -7.30
N GLU A 718 28.46 -5.77 -7.51
CA GLU A 718 28.09 -6.28 -8.85
C GLU A 718 26.93 -5.47 -9.46
N ILE A 719 25.91 -5.16 -8.67
CA ILE A 719 24.71 -4.43 -9.12
C ILE A 719 25.04 -3.01 -9.61
N PHE A 720 25.95 -2.32 -8.91
CA PHE A 720 26.30 -0.91 -9.16
C PHE A 720 27.68 -0.72 -9.80
N TYR A 721 28.38 -1.79 -10.17
CA TYR A 721 29.78 -1.72 -10.60
C TYR A 721 30.00 -0.70 -11.72
N ASP A 722 29.07 -0.62 -12.67
CA ASP A 722 29.12 0.28 -13.83
C ASP A 722 28.20 1.51 -13.71
N ASP A 723 27.76 1.86 -12.49
CA ASP A 723 26.82 2.96 -12.23
C ASP A 723 27.41 4.07 -11.34
N ASN A 724 27.68 5.24 -11.93
CA ASN A 724 28.25 6.39 -11.22
C ASN A 724 27.22 7.22 -10.42
N THR A 725 25.94 6.86 -10.46
CA THR A 725 24.90 7.46 -9.64
C THR A 725 24.87 6.87 -8.22
N VAL A 726 25.58 5.76 -8.01
CA VAL A 726 25.74 5.12 -6.71
C VAL A 726 27.22 5.02 -6.37
N LEU A 727 27.63 5.60 -5.24
CA LEU A 727 28.97 5.39 -4.68
C LEU A 727 28.89 4.25 -3.67
N PHE A 728 29.59 3.15 -3.91
CA PHE A 728 29.67 2.02 -2.99
C PHE A 728 31.00 2.03 -2.24
N CYS A 729 30.94 2.05 -0.91
CA CYS A 729 32.09 2.01 -0.02
C CYS A 729 31.99 0.81 0.92
N SER A 730 32.87 -0.18 0.77
CA SER A 730 32.91 -1.36 1.63
C SER A 730 34.23 -1.47 2.39
N LEU A 731 34.14 -1.67 3.70
CA LEU A 731 35.24 -2.05 4.58
C LEU A 731 35.03 -3.51 4.99
N HIS A 732 35.99 -4.39 4.72
CA HIS A 732 35.84 -5.83 4.98
C HIS A 732 37.17 -6.50 5.31
N ARG A 733 37.12 -7.69 5.91
CA ARG A 733 38.30 -8.47 6.29
C ARG A 733 38.75 -9.39 5.16
N HIS A 734 40.04 -9.36 4.87
CA HIS A 734 40.66 -10.21 3.86
C HIS A 734 40.52 -11.69 4.19
N GLY A 735 40.21 -12.48 3.18
CA GLY A 735 40.12 -13.94 3.29
C GLY A 735 38.88 -14.48 3.99
N LEU A 736 37.92 -13.62 4.38
CA LEU A 736 36.58 -14.04 4.74
C LEU A 736 35.69 -14.25 3.51
N PHE A 737 34.52 -14.83 3.74
CA PHE A 737 33.50 -14.96 2.70
C PHE A 737 33.22 -13.57 2.07
N PRO A 738 33.04 -13.48 0.74
CA PRO A 738 32.99 -14.58 -0.21
C PRO A 738 34.38 -15.05 -0.67
N ILE A 739 34.60 -16.37 -0.65
CA ILE A 739 35.85 -17.05 -1.02
C ILE A 739 35.63 -17.97 -2.24
N THR A 740 36.70 -18.27 -2.97
CA THR A 740 36.71 -19.26 -4.05
C THR A 740 36.49 -20.68 -3.51
N LYS A 741 36.21 -21.64 -4.41
CA LYS A 741 36.04 -23.06 -4.03
C LYS A 741 37.29 -23.67 -3.39
N GLU A 742 38.46 -23.10 -3.67
CA GLU A 742 39.75 -23.45 -3.09
C GLU A 742 40.01 -22.73 -1.75
N ASN A 743 38.99 -22.09 -1.17
CA ASN A 743 39.06 -21.27 0.05
C ASN A 743 40.08 -20.12 -0.05
N LYS A 744 40.28 -19.56 -1.25
CA LYS A 744 41.11 -18.38 -1.47
C LYS A 744 40.27 -17.12 -1.55
N PRO A 745 40.79 -15.95 -1.14
CA PRO A 745 40.16 -14.65 -1.37
C PRO A 745 39.79 -14.47 -2.86
N VAL A 746 38.66 -13.81 -3.12
CA VAL A 746 38.26 -13.47 -4.50
C VAL A 746 38.93 -12.16 -4.90
N GLU A 747 39.68 -12.19 -6.00
CA GLU A 747 40.50 -11.05 -6.44
C GLU A 747 39.69 -9.78 -6.72
N THR A 748 38.42 -9.89 -7.11
CA THR A 748 37.55 -8.75 -7.48
C THR A 748 37.13 -7.85 -6.32
N LYS A 749 37.69 -8.06 -5.14
CA LYS A 749 37.31 -7.40 -3.87
C LYS A 749 38.43 -6.56 -3.30
N THR A 750 39.57 -6.52 -3.96
CA THR A 750 40.69 -5.69 -3.53
C THR A 750 40.46 -4.23 -3.92
N ALA A 751 41.29 -3.34 -3.37
CA ALA A 751 41.32 -1.92 -3.71
C ALA A 751 41.63 -1.62 -5.19
N ASP A 752 41.97 -2.62 -6.00
CA ASP A 752 42.25 -2.46 -7.44
C ASP A 752 40.96 -2.43 -8.28
N TYR A 753 39.82 -2.83 -7.70
CA TYR A 753 38.51 -2.86 -8.36
C TYR A 753 37.70 -1.61 -8.04
N ILE A 754 37.94 -0.55 -8.80
CA ILE A 754 37.40 0.78 -8.53
C ILE A 754 36.11 1.13 -9.31
N GLY A 755 35.54 0.17 -10.05
CA GLY A 755 34.32 0.35 -10.84
C GLY A 755 34.48 -0.09 -12.29
N GLY A 756 33.36 -0.15 -13.00
CA GLY A 756 33.23 -0.49 -14.41
C GLY A 756 33.56 0.70 -15.32
N PRO A 757 33.60 0.50 -16.64
CA PRO A 757 33.98 1.53 -17.61
C PRO A 757 33.25 2.88 -17.47
N ASN A 758 31.99 2.88 -17.03
CA ASN A 758 31.15 4.08 -16.89
C ASN A 758 31.16 4.67 -15.47
N ALA A 759 31.80 4.01 -14.52
CA ALA A 759 31.78 4.35 -13.10
C ALA A 759 33.12 4.14 -12.39
N LEU A 760 34.24 4.31 -13.11
CA LEU A 760 35.58 4.27 -12.51
C LEU A 760 35.70 5.30 -11.37
N GLY A 761 36.13 4.82 -10.20
CA GLY A 761 36.23 5.59 -8.96
C GLY A 761 34.98 5.56 -8.09
N TYR A 762 33.87 4.92 -8.50
CA TYR A 762 32.61 4.88 -7.74
C TYR A 762 32.40 3.57 -6.95
N ASN A 763 33.36 2.64 -7.01
CA ASN A 763 33.41 1.45 -6.17
C ASN A 763 34.67 1.48 -5.32
N ILE A 764 34.53 1.41 -3.99
CA ILE A 764 35.63 1.57 -3.04
C ILE A 764 35.69 0.34 -2.14
N ASN A 765 36.73 -0.45 -2.31
CA ASN A 765 36.97 -1.66 -1.52
C ASN A 765 38.17 -1.48 -0.60
N LEU A 766 37.95 -1.57 0.70
CA LEU A 766 39.02 -1.65 1.70
C LEU A 766 39.09 -3.05 2.29
N ASP A 767 39.99 -3.81 1.69
CA ASP A 767 40.30 -5.19 2.02
C ASP A 767 41.45 -5.24 3.04
N LEU A 768 41.13 -5.44 4.33
CA LEU A 768 42.10 -5.38 5.43
C LEU A 768 42.54 -6.77 5.89
N VAL A 769 43.86 -6.99 5.91
CA VAL A 769 44.50 -8.24 6.34
C VAL A 769 44.62 -8.34 7.87
N CYS A 770 44.36 -7.25 8.59
CA CYS A 770 44.39 -7.19 10.05
C CYS A 770 43.00 -7.42 10.67
N GLU A 771 42.98 -7.61 11.99
CA GLU A 771 41.73 -7.54 12.76
C GLU A 771 41.22 -6.09 12.78
N LEU A 772 39.92 -5.92 12.60
CA LEU A 772 39.28 -4.61 12.59
C LEU A 772 39.08 -4.15 14.03
N ARG A 773 39.84 -3.13 14.44
CA ARG A 773 39.63 -2.43 15.72
C ARG A 773 38.94 -1.09 15.46
N ASP A 774 38.39 -0.50 16.51
CA ASP A 774 37.74 0.81 16.44
C ASP A 774 38.65 1.86 15.77
N GLU A 775 39.95 1.87 16.08
CA GLU A 775 40.90 2.82 15.47
C GLU A 775 41.05 2.63 13.96
N ASP A 776 41.01 1.38 13.50
CA ASP A 776 41.13 1.03 12.08
C ASP A 776 39.88 1.48 11.31
N VAL A 777 38.70 1.16 11.83
CA VAL A 777 37.41 1.58 11.24
C VAL A 777 37.32 3.11 11.22
N LEU A 778 37.66 3.78 12.31
CA LEU A 778 37.62 5.25 12.40
C LEU A 778 38.60 5.91 11.44
N ALA A 779 39.81 5.38 11.28
CA ALA A 779 40.79 5.89 10.31
C ALA A 779 40.24 5.78 8.87
N VAL A 780 39.60 4.65 8.53
CA VAL A 780 38.95 4.47 7.22
C VAL A 780 37.83 5.47 6.99
N PHE A 781 36.97 5.69 7.98
CA PHE A 781 35.90 6.68 7.86
C PHE A 781 36.49 8.08 7.68
N ASP A 782 37.36 8.52 8.58
CA ASP A 782 37.84 9.91 8.62
C ASP A 782 38.77 10.27 7.44
N TYR A 783 39.57 9.32 6.95
CA TYR A 783 40.58 9.58 5.90
C TYR A 783 40.20 9.05 4.51
N LEU A 784 39.06 8.37 4.36
CA LEU A 784 38.62 7.89 3.06
C LEU A 784 37.11 8.06 2.83
N PHE A 785 36.24 7.44 3.63
CA PHE A 785 34.81 7.43 3.32
C PHE A 785 34.13 8.78 3.52
N LEU A 786 34.43 9.52 4.60
CA LEU A 786 33.87 10.85 4.84
C LEU A 786 34.38 11.87 3.81
N PRO A 787 35.68 11.95 3.47
CA PRO A 787 36.16 12.79 2.36
C PRO A 787 35.48 12.49 1.02
N LEU A 788 35.31 11.21 0.68
CA LEU A 788 34.58 10.80 -0.51
C LEU A 788 33.11 11.23 -0.47
N ALA A 789 32.43 11.04 0.67
CA ALA A 789 31.04 11.45 0.85
C ALA A 789 30.87 12.98 0.70
N GLU A 790 31.76 13.77 1.29
CA GLU A 790 31.77 15.24 1.18
C GLU A 790 31.93 15.72 -0.27
N GLN A 791 32.80 15.05 -1.05
CA GLN A 791 33.01 15.39 -2.45
C GLN A 791 31.88 14.87 -3.36
N PHE A 792 31.41 13.65 -3.13
CA PHE A 792 30.32 13.03 -3.90
C PHE A 792 29.01 13.78 -3.71
N LYS A 793 28.76 14.29 -2.50
CA LYS A 793 27.51 14.96 -2.07
C LYS A 793 26.29 14.09 -2.36
N PRO A 794 26.16 12.92 -1.70
CA PRO A 794 25.00 12.07 -1.89
C PRO A 794 23.73 12.77 -1.42
N ASP A 795 22.62 12.52 -2.10
CA ASP A 795 21.30 13.00 -1.69
C ASP A 795 20.71 12.12 -0.57
N PHE A 796 21.20 10.88 -0.45
CA PHE A 796 20.74 9.87 0.49
C PHE A 796 21.85 8.86 0.85
N VAL A 797 21.88 8.37 2.09
CA VAL A 797 22.78 7.28 2.52
C VAL A 797 22.01 6.03 2.93
N LEU A 798 22.43 4.91 2.37
CA LEU A 798 22.05 3.57 2.81
C LEU A 798 23.25 2.91 3.47
N VAL A 799 23.02 2.27 4.61
CA VAL A 799 24.08 1.62 5.37
C VAL A 799 23.76 0.14 5.48
N SER A 800 24.62 -0.69 4.90
CA SER A 800 24.67 -2.14 5.15
C SER A 800 25.31 -2.34 6.53
N ALA A 801 24.45 -2.44 7.54
CA ALA A 801 24.84 -2.42 8.95
C ALA A 801 25.03 -3.84 9.48
N GLY A 802 26.20 -4.43 9.17
CA GLY A 802 26.66 -5.71 9.72
C GLY A 802 27.48 -5.53 10.98
N TYR A 803 27.20 -6.32 12.03
CA TYR A 803 27.88 -6.19 13.33
C TYR A 803 28.72 -7.44 13.69
N ASP A 804 29.20 -8.16 12.69
CA ASP A 804 30.07 -9.33 12.82
C ASP A 804 31.56 -9.00 12.91
N ALA A 805 31.95 -7.75 12.64
CA ALA A 805 33.28 -7.22 12.95
C ALA A 805 33.45 -6.85 14.45
N ALA A 806 32.36 -6.81 15.24
CA ALA A 806 32.37 -6.23 16.57
C ALA A 806 32.89 -7.21 17.64
N GLU A 807 34.07 -6.91 18.21
CA GLU A 807 34.49 -7.45 19.50
C GLU A 807 34.18 -6.41 20.59
N GLY A 808 33.09 -6.59 21.34
CA GLY A 808 32.84 -5.76 22.53
C GLY A 808 32.33 -4.31 22.33
N ASP A 809 32.01 -3.88 21.10
CA ASP A 809 31.38 -2.59 20.68
C ASP A 809 32.35 -1.38 20.59
N LEU A 810 32.45 -0.62 19.49
CA LEU A 810 31.54 0.47 19.07
C LEU A 810 31.69 0.87 17.58
N MET A 811 30.56 1.11 16.89
CA MET A 811 30.38 2.25 15.96
C MET A 811 28.88 2.39 15.63
N GLY A 812 28.27 3.45 16.16
CA GLY A 812 26.94 3.89 15.76
C GLY A 812 27.03 4.88 14.60
N GLY A 813 26.09 4.85 13.65
CA GLY A 813 26.06 5.69 12.44
C GLY A 813 25.99 7.23 12.64
N SER A 814 26.41 7.76 13.79
CA SER A 814 26.38 9.18 14.18
C SER A 814 27.29 10.07 13.31
N LYS A 815 28.46 9.59 12.87
CA LYS A 815 29.38 10.39 12.03
C LYS A 815 28.80 10.68 10.64
N LEU A 816 28.20 9.69 9.98
CA LEU A 816 27.57 9.84 8.65
C LEU A 816 26.35 10.78 8.69
N LYS A 817 25.60 10.79 9.80
CA LYS A 817 24.44 11.67 10.00
C LYS A 817 24.80 13.16 9.88
N ASN A 818 25.99 13.56 10.35
CA ASN A 818 26.44 14.95 10.34
C ASN A 818 26.78 15.46 8.93
N ILE A 819 27.13 14.58 7.99
CA ILE A 819 27.50 14.96 6.62
C ILE A 819 26.28 15.34 5.77
N LEU A 820 25.09 14.81 6.05
CA LEU A 820 23.94 14.87 5.12
C LEU A 820 22.65 15.43 5.69
N HIS A 821 22.72 16.17 6.80
CA HIS A 821 21.53 16.76 7.45
C HIS A 821 20.42 15.74 7.83
N GLY A 822 20.73 14.44 7.84
CA GLY A 822 19.85 13.35 8.22
C GLY A 822 18.90 12.89 7.11
N ASN A 823 19.43 12.29 6.04
CA ASN A 823 18.73 11.35 5.16
C ASN A 823 19.50 10.02 5.15
N ILE A 824 19.31 9.19 6.19
CA ILE A 824 20.09 7.97 6.39
C ILE A 824 19.21 6.79 6.79
N VAL A 825 19.41 5.64 6.15
CA VAL A 825 18.75 4.38 6.52
C VAL A 825 19.80 3.33 6.81
N LEU A 826 19.74 2.74 8.00
CA LEU A 826 20.48 1.54 8.36
C LEU A 826 19.61 0.32 8.10
N SER A 827 20.15 -0.69 7.42
CA SER A 827 19.53 -2.01 7.28
C SER A 827 20.43 -3.05 7.90
N LEU A 828 19.88 -3.89 8.79
CA LEU A 828 20.66 -4.98 9.41
C LEU A 828 21.15 -5.99 8.35
N GLU A 829 22.46 -6.32 8.40
CA GLU A 829 23.09 -7.37 7.59
C GLU A 829 23.54 -8.55 8.47
N GLY A 830 24.85 -8.77 8.63
CA GLY A 830 25.48 -9.78 9.48
C GLY A 830 25.51 -9.44 10.98
N GLY A 831 26.32 -10.18 11.73
CA GLY A 831 26.43 -10.09 13.19
C GLY A 831 25.83 -11.30 13.91
N TYR A 832 26.69 -12.19 14.39
CA TYR A 832 26.29 -13.54 14.84
C TYR A 832 26.55 -13.80 16.32
N ASN A 833 27.24 -12.89 17.01
CA ASN A 833 27.31 -12.87 18.47
C ASN A 833 26.17 -12.01 19.01
N ASN A 834 25.17 -12.63 19.63
CA ASN A 834 23.95 -11.94 20.09
C ASN A 834 24.22 -10.82 21.11
N GLU A 835 25.27 -10.93 21.93
CA GLU A 835 25.62 -9.90 22.91
C GLU A 835 26.25 -8.68 22.22
N ALA A 836 27.26 -8.90 21.38
CA ALA A 836 27.90 -7.83 20.60
C ALA A 836 26.89 -7.15 19.66
N LEU A 837 26.12 -7.94 18.91
CA LEU A 837 25.07 -7.47 18.01
C LEU A 837 24.07 -6.55 18.71
N SER A 838 23.62 -6.95 19.91
CA SER A 838 22.66 -6.18 20.70
C SER A 838 23.22 -4.84 21.14
N LYS A 839 24.47 -4.83 21.65
CA LYS A 839 25.16 -3.61 22.10
C LYS A 839 25.37 -2.66 20.92
N SER A 840 25.86 -3.16 19.79
CA SER A 840 26.12 -2.35 18.61
C SER A 840 24.86 -1.79 17.95
N CYS A 841 23.76 -2.57 17.89
CA CYS A 841 22.48 -2.04 17.44
C CYS A 841 21.97 -0.91 18.35
N VAL A 842 22.12 -1.05 19.68
CA VAL A 842 21.77 0.00 20.65
C VAL A 842 22.65 1.24 20.45
N ALA A 843 23.96 1.08 20.22
CA ALA A 843 24.88 2.17 19.94
C ALA A 843 24.52 2.91 18.63
N SER A 844 24.20 2.17 17.57
CA SER A 844 23.68 2.73 16.32
C SER A 844 22.40 3.52 16.52
N LEU A 845 21.45 2.98 17.29
CA LEU A 845 20.20 3.68 17.59
C LEU A 845 20.45 4.97 18.39
N LYS A 846 21.34 4.95 19.39
CA LYS A 846 21.78 6.15 20.12
C LYS A 846 22.39 7.19 19.18
N GLY A 847 23.27 6.75 18.28
CA GLY A 847 23.88 7.62 17.26
C GLY A 847 22.84 8.27 16.33
N LEU A 848 21.84 7.50 15.89
CA LEU A 848 20.72 8.03 15.11
C LEU A 848 19.84 8.98 15.91
N LEU A 849 19.63 8.74 17.20
CA LEU A 849 18.88 9.63 18.10
C LEU A 849 19.65 10.91 18.44
N GLY A 850 20.96 10.94 18.18
CA GLY A 850 21.83 12.07 18.48
C GLY A 850 22.26 12.13 19.94
N ASP A 851 22.25 10.99 20.64
CA ASP A 851 22.84 10.90 21.97
C ASP A 851 24.36 11.08 21.89
N GLU A 852 24.94 11.75 22.90
CA GLU A 852 26.38 11.68 23.13
C GLU A 852 26.74 10.21 23.40
N LEU A 853 27.40 9.60 22.43
CA LEU A 853 28.13 8.35 22.65
C LEU A 853 29.22 8.67 23.70
N MET A 854 29.44 7.76 24.67
CA MET A 854 30.38 7.97 25.80
C MET A 854 31.64 8.73 25.37
N GLU A 855 32.14 9.63 26.25
CA GLU A 855 33.27 10.54 25.98
C GLU A 855 34.32 9.86 25.09
N PRO A 856 34.74 10.51 23.98
CA PRO A 856 35.79 9.95 23.15
C PRO A 856 37.02 9.79 24.04
N VAL A 857 37.36 8.54 24.37
CA VAL A 857 38.74 8.22 24.76
C VAL A 857 39.58 8.88 23.67
N PRO A 858 40.52 9.79 23.99
CA PRO A 858 41.17 10.64 23.00
C PRO A 858 41.73 9.76 21.89
N TYR A 859 40.99 9.73 20.77
CA TYR A 859 41.21 8.78 19.70
C TYR A 859 42.52 9.14 19.03
N LYS A 860 43.52 8.29 19.20
CA LYS A 860 44.76 8.40 18.48
C LYS A 860 44.63 7.53 17.25
N TYR A 861 44.18 8.12 16.13
CA TYR A 861 44.19 7.46 14.82
C TYR A 861 45.60 6.93 14.46
N GLU A 862 46.64 7.52 15.07
CA GLU A 862 48.04 7.07 15.10
C GLU A 862 48.23 5.63 15.62
N MET A 863 47.21 5.03 16.26
CA MET A 863 47.20 3.66 16.78
C MET A 863 46.51 2.66 15.84
N ALA A 864 45.92 3.11 14.73
CA ALA A 864 45.46 2.22 13.68
C ALA A 864 46.63 1.39 13.12
N ASN A 865 46.33 0.17 12.67
CA ASN A 865 47.32 -0.77 12.17
C ASN A 865 48.03 -0.18 10.95
N GLU A 866 49.32 -0.47 10.83
CA GLU A 866 50.12 -0.05 9.67
C GLU A 866 49.51 -0.54 8.35
N GLU A 867 48.94 -1.75 8.35
CA GLU A 867 48.24 -2.32 7.20
C GLU A 867 46.98 -1.53 6.81
N THR A 868 46.25 -0.96 7.78
CA THR A 868 45.12 -0.05 7.53
C THR A 868 45.60 1.20 6.80
N TRP A 869 46.68 1.81 7.27
CA TRP A 869 47.26 2.98 6.60
C TRP A 869 47.80 2.65 5.22
N LYS A 870 48.43 1.48 5.02
CA LYS A 870 48.84 1.01 3.68
C LYS A 870 47.65 0.85 2.75
N ALA A 871 46.53 0.29 3.23
CA ALA A 871 45.31 0.15 2.44
C ALA A 871 44.70 1.50 2.06
N ILE A 872 44.63 2.45 3.00
CA ILE A 872 44.17 3.83 2.74
C ILE A 872 45.07 4.51 1.70
N LYS A 873 46.41 4.44 1.86
CA LYS A 873 47.40 4.96 0.89
C LYS A 873 47.19 4.36 -0.50
N LYS A 874 46.99 3.04 -0.58
CA LYS A 874 46.71 2.34 -1.85
C LYS A 874 45.42 2.85 -2.48
N ALA A 875 44.34 2.96 -1.70
CA ALA A 875 43.07 3.50 -2.18
C ALA A 875 43.21 4.93 -2.71
N HIS A 876 43.87 5.83 -1.96
CA HIS A 876 44.15 7.21 -2.42
C HIS A 876 44.90 7.21 -3.76
N SER A 877 45.94 6.39 -3.90
CA SER A 877 46.72 6.29 -5.14
C SER A 877 45.88 5.84 -6.34
N GLN A 878 44.92 4.92 -6.13
CA GLN A 878 44.02 4.47 -7.19
C GLN A 878 42.95 5.53 -7.53
N LEU A 879 42.50 6.29 -6.53
CA LEU A 879 41.37 7.21 -6.63
C LEU A 879 41.75 8.64 -7.04
N ARG A 880 43.02 9.04 -6.92
CA ARG A 880 43.50 10.41 -7.23
C ARG A 880 43.19 10.89 -8.66
N GLY A 881 43.03 9.96 -9.60
CA GLY A 881 42.65 10.26 -10.98
C GLY A 881 41.19 10.68 -11.15
N PHE A 882 40.34 10.37 -10.16
CA PHE A 882 38.89 10.51 -10.23
C PHE A 882 38.34 11.48 -9.17
N TRP A 883 39.00 11.55 -8.01
CA TRP A 883 38.57 12.35 -6.87
C TRP A 883 39.61 13.42 -6.53
N PRO A 884 39.34 14.71 -6.83
CA PRO A 884 40.26 15.81 -6.56
C PRO A 884 40.73 15.91 -5.11
N ILE A 885 39.95 15.44 -4.13
CA ILE A 885 40.32 15.48 -2.71
C ILE A 885 41.58 14.66 -2.39
N PHE A 886 41.96 13.72 -3.26
CA PHE A 886 43.17 12.89 -3.12
C PHE A 886 44.31 13.33 -4.04
N GLN A 887 44.18 14.46 -4.74
CA GLN A 887 45.25 15.03 -5.58
C GLN A 887 46.24 15.88 -4.78
N GLU A 888 45.77 16.51 -3.70
CA GLU A 888 46.63 17.12 -2.69
C GLU A 888 47.06 16.01 -1.72
N GLU A 889 48.35 15.98 -1.33
CA GLU A 889 48.83 15.02 -0.33
C GLU A 889 48.09 15.28 0.98
N ILE A 890 47.03 14.50 1.25
CA ILE A 890 46.50 14.36 2.59
C ILE A 890 47.70 13.95 3.46
N GLN A 891 48.01 14.76 4.48
CA GLN A 891 49.06 14.44 5.44
C GLN A 891 48.65 13.20 6.23
N LEU A 892 48.90 12.04 5.64
CA LEU A 892 48.82 10.76 6.34
C LEU A 892 49.94 10.73 7.39
N PRO A 893 49.72 10.15 8.56
CA PRO A 893 50.75 10.07 9.59
C PRO A 893 52.04 9.46 9.00
N PRO A 894 53.23 9.99 9.37
CA PRO A 894 54.50 9.48 8.88
C PRO A 894 54.63 7.99 9.20
N ASP A 895 55.25 7.22 8.30
CA ASP A 895 55.47 5.79 8.50
C ASP A 895 56.11 5.56 9.87
N GLN A 896 55.39 4.90 10.78
CA GLN A 896 55.93 4.48 12.06
C GLN A 896 56.86 3.28 11.81
N THR A 897 58.12 3.57 11.46
CA THR A 897 59.20 2.58 11.36
C THR A 897 59.64 2.07 12.71
#